data_AF-A0A9E4B244-F1
#
_entry.id   AF-A0A9E4B244-F1
#
_cell.length_a   1.000
_cell.length_b   1.000
_cell.length_c   1.000
_cell.angle_alpha   90.00
_cell.angle_beta   90.00
_cell.angle_gamma   90.00
#
_symmetry.space_group_name_H-M   'P 1'
#
loop_
_entity.id
_entity.type
_entity.pdbx_description
1 polymer ?
#
loop_
_entity_poly.entity_id
_entity_poly.type
_entity_poly.pdbx_seq_one_letter_code
_entity_poly.pdbx_strand_id
1 'polypeptide(L)'
;MWATLLLPALLGAALAACSGTGGQPTHTPPAATPSTPTETPAAQPTSPPQQREVPPAPPPPGPAPTATPPPLPVAVPEAPPPSPERQSAWVRDRVDAVAVLYHVSDEGRRWLEGYDLRQMVGQPGWFGSFGNRSWAGVGQAIPHVVLHELSHSYFGAFPVSGRPDLTWEPAPEESAALRQYRADLVTFMYQPPDQYEPLRERLRNLPNVSKGDYPDLYHFGEADLLHTTGGNLALIPPILRKYFDRFLVGGRFDDWPEAMAWYLGLPGDQRRVADQYIGVTHIPLGVYEGPSGVYGGMDPGRAGGLPPDVVRVIEREERQRLGDFADQFDLVLSKELSLVDAANVDRSFQFWRGYLREILGLHRRYPEVLPSASGRGPELAEALDLFIEAENIPEEDRTAYFREGMGDPFLVNFAVLAPTRVMIDLFGRPSEDIPLSSVEGVVGSFARRLAEYARRIDRVLAAGRDAPAEGAARLEQLLDGLSDERQEKDLVLLFDMMQDVDRDTARDLLGRLSDDAILRMLRNKPSAVRGGAVSPQRLLEALDITTGEGPDRIAQGLRTLLEESSGNFQIDEPASHAAYRVILDLAAQDPGAALGLLGDAGVPLLDFVEAFPREASELLSSDVGAATALVSQPEGLARSPHGLIHGLVHVDPELAAGIVAEMDRRGRYETVVEAVMAPAYDADRLRAFPGLGLSLEKDARYLVRLLRERGGEWLQERMAEGAALYRDRVERGDVPPDFLDGYRRTVQEAAATLEAEEDRRALREAVAGALGPP
;
A
#
# COMPACT_ATOMS: atom_id res chain seq x y z
N MET A 1 16.87 -37.23 27.66
CA MET A 1 18.01 -36.40 28.12
C MET A 1 18.04 -35.19 27.21
N TRP A 2 17.16 -34.21 27.46
CA TRP A 2 17.46 -32.97 28.22
C TRP A 2 18.57 -32.19 27.49
N ALA A 3 18.38 -31.08 26.75
CA ALA A 3 17.49 -29.90 26.74
C ALA A 3 18.38 -28.63 26.82
N THR A 4 18.09 -27.66 25.93
CA THR A 4 18.22 -26.17 26.07
C THR A 4 19.63 -25.54 26.19
N LEU A 5 19.99 -24.37 25.62
CA LEU A 5 19.27 -23.11 25.31
C LEU A 5 20.17 -22.13 24.46
N LEU A 6 19.51 -21.21 23.72
CA LEU A 6 19.85 -19.80 23.36
C LEU A 6 20.43 -19.38 21.97
N LEU A 7 19.51 -18.86 21.13
CA LEU A 7 19.61 -17.72 20.17
C LEU A 7 19.73 -16.35 20.92
N PRO A 8 19.79 -15.14 20.29
CA PRO A 8 19.87 -14.76 18.85
C PRO A 8 20.88 -13.61 18.51
N ALA A 9 21.21 -13.43 17.22
CA ALA A 9 21.66 -12.14 16.66
C ALA A 9 21.52 -12.12 15.12
N LEU A 10 20.34 -11.79 14.59
CA LEU A 10 20.11 -11.44 13.19
C LEU A 10 18.92 -10.46 13.14
N LEU A 11 19.23 -9.16 13.23
CA LEU A 11 18.30 -8.05 13.02
C LEU A 11 19.13 -6.90 12.43
N GLY A 12 18.81 -6.43 11.21
CA GLY A 12 19.45 -5.24 10.65
C GLY A 12 19.66 -5.28 9.13
N ALA A 13 18.58 -5.18 8.36
CA ALA A 13 18.62 -4.79 6.95
C ALA A 13 17.24 -4.29 6.48
N ALA A 14 16.76 -3.20 7.07
CA ALA A 14 15.64 -2.38 6.55
C ALA A 14 15.59 -1.06 7.34
N LEU A 15 16.58 -0.19 7.10
CA LEU A 15 16.63 1.24 7.49
C LEU A 15 18.02 1.77 7.07
N ALA A 16 18.23 1.92 5.77
CA ALA A 16 19.45 2.51 5.23
C ALA A 16 19.17 3.25 3.91
N ALA A 17 18.30 4.25 4.00
CA ALA A 17 18.22 5.31 3.00
C ALA A 17 17.96 6.65 3.72
N CYS A 18 18.74 6.96 4.76
CA CYS A 18 18.81 8.28 5.40
C CYS A 18 19.99 8.31 6.39
N SER A 19 21.22 8.34 5.90
CA SER A 19 22.41 8.79 6.64
C SER A 19 23.66 8.74 5.75
N GLY A 20 23.82 9.76 4.92
CA GLY A 20 25.12 10.07 4.33
C GLY A 20 25.96 10.86 5.34
N THR A 21 26.96 10.25 5.96
CA THR A 21 28.01 10.99 6.68
C THR A 21 29.24 11.09 5.80
N GLY A 22 29.44 12.28 5.24
CA GLY A 22 30.66 12.69 4.57
C GLY A 22 31.87 12.68 5.52
N GLY A 23 33.02 12.31 4.98
CA GLY A 23 34.29 12.31 5.70
C GLY A 23 34.73 13.70 6.12
N GLN A 24 35.35 13.80 7.30
CA GLN A 24 36.17 14.95 7.69
C GLN A 24 37.66 14.61 7.59
N PRO A 25 38.51 15.60 7.23
CA PRO A 25 39.92 15.41 6.97
C PRO A 25 40.76 15.38 8.25
N THR A 26 41.91 14.73 8.09
CA THR A 26 43.03 14.49 9.00
C THR A 26 43.53 15.69 9.81
N HIS A 27 43.76 15.49 11.12
CA HIS A 27 44.90 16.07 11.85
C HIS A 27 45.40 15.11 12.95
N THR A 28 46.70 14.84 12.93
CA THR A 28 47.49 13.87 13.71
C THR A 28 47.77 14.36 15.16
N PRO A 29 47.96 13.48 16.17
CA PRO A 29 48.02 13.81 17.60
C PRO A 29 49.47 13.96 18.15
N PRO A 30 49.64 14.12 19.48
CA PRO A 30 50.57 13.20 20.15
C PRO A 30 50.13 12.65 21.53
N ALA A 31 50.44 11.36 21.73
CA ALA A 31 50.90 10.56 22.90
C ALA A 31 50.54 11.00 24.35
N ALA A 32 50.29 10.11 25.33
CA ALA A 32 51.05 8.90 25.66
C ALA A 32 50.37 7.99 26.73
N THR A 33 50.38 6.66 26.46
CA THR A 33 50.71 5.49 27.32
C THR A 33 49.99 5.15 28.66
N PRO A 34 50.01 3.85 29.08
CA PRO A 34 48.88 3.12 29.66
C PRO A 34 49.14 2.55 31.06
N SER A 35 48.13 1.93 31.69
CA SER A 35 48.31 0.87 32.71
C SER A 35 47.04 0.01 32.85
N THR A 36 47.15 -1.29 32.55
CA THR A 36 46.31 -2.42 33.01
C THR A 36 47.14 -3.22 34.03
N PRO A 37 46.68 -4.34 34.65
CA PRO A 37 45.33 -4.86 35.00
C PRO A 37 45.27 -5.16 36.54
N THR A 38 44.28 -5.84 37.13
CA THR A 38 44.35 -7.30 37.45
C THR A 38 43.17 -7.75 38.35
N GLU A 39 42.54 -8.87 37.97
CA GLU A 39 41.90 -9.99 38.72
C GLU A 39 40.60 -9.88 39.57
N THR A 40 39.66 -10.76 39.19
CA THR A 40 38.50 -11.37 39.90
C THR A 40 38.97 -12.49 40.87
N PRO A 41 38.20 -13.00 41.89
CA PRO A 41 37.07 -13.93 41.66
C PRO A 41 35.91 -13.99 42.71
N ALA A 42 34.74 -14.44 42.22
CA ALA A 42 33.58 -15.18 42.79
C ALA A 42 33.34 -15.43 44.31
N ALA A 43 32.07 -15.28 44.76
CA ALA A 43 31.18 -16.34 45.34
C ALA A 43 30.03 -15.80 46.24
N GLN A 44 28.80 -16.31 46.05
CA GLN A 44 27.60 -16.29 46.96
C GLN A 44 27.62 -17.52 47.90
N PRO A 45 26.63 -17.84 48.79
CA PRO A 45 25.65 -17.06 49.61
C PRO A 45 25.57 -17.55 51.11
N THR A 46 24.91 -16.83 52.04
CA THR A 46 24.28 -17.40 53.27
C THR A 46 23.32 -16.42 53.99
N SER A 47 22.10 -16.87 54.35
CA SER A 47 21.21 -16.33 55.43
C SER A 47 21.55 -17.00 56.79
N PRO A 48 21.15 -16.56 58.03
CA PRO A 48 19.78 -16.22 58.55
C PRO A 48 19.82 -15.16 59.73
N PRO A 49 18.90 -15.03 60.74
CA PRO A 49 17.52 -15.52 60.99
C PRO A 49 16.46 -14.43 61.41
N GLN A 50 15.21 -14.88 61.57
CA GLN A 50 14.02 -14.14 62.05
C GLN A 50 14.05 -13.76 63.55
N GLN A 51 13.46 -12.59 63.89
CA GLN A 51 12.85 -12.30 65.20
C GLN A 51 11.52 -11.55 65.03
N ARG A 52 10.52 -11.94 65.84
CA ARG A 52 9.17 -11.35 65.96
C ARG A 52 9.18 -10.19 66.95
N GLU A 53 8.44 -9.10 66.70
CA GLU A 53 7.85 -8.25 67.76
C GLU A 53 6.66 -7.37 67.29
N VAL A 54 5.50 -7.62 67.93
CA VAL A 54 4.33 -6.79 68.37
C VAL A 54 3.88 -5.51 67.61
N PRO A 55 2.55 -5.31 67.36
CA PRO A 55 2.02 -4.16 66.60
C PRO A 55 1.72 -2.90 67.45
N PRO A 56 1.85 -1.68 66.90
CA PRO A 56 1.40 -0.44 67.55
C PRO A 56 -0.03 -0.01 67.18
N ALA A 57 -0.64 0.77 68.08
CA ALA A 57 -2.04 1.22 68.12
C ALA A 57 -2.43 2.27 67.03
N PRO A 58 -3.75 2.45 66.74
CA PRO A 58 -4.22 3.32 65.67
C PRO A 58 -4.24 4.82 66.05
N PRO A 59 -4.02 5.74 65.08
CA PRO A 59 -4.11 7.18 65.28
C PRO A 59 -5.56 7.72 65.20
N PRO A 60 -5.83 8.93 65.74
CA PRO A 60 -7.17 9.55 65.81
C PRO A 60 -7.68 10.11 64.46
N PRO A 61 -8.99 10.37 64.31
CA PRO A 61 -9.60 10.74 63.04
C PRO A 61 -9.29 12.19 62.62
N GLY A 62 -8.87 12.36 61.36
CA GLY A 62 -8.68 13.64 60.69
C GLY A 62 -9.95 14.17 59.99
N PRO A 63 -9.97 15.46 59.61
CA PRO A 63 -11.16 16.19 59.19
C PRO A 63 -11.69 15.79 57.80
N ALA A 64 -13.00 16.00 57.60
CA ALA A 64 -13.73 15.67 56.37
C ALA A 64 -13.22 16.43 55.13
N PRO A 65 -13.21 15.80 53.93
CA PRO A 65 -12.71 16.43 52.72
C PRO A 65 -13.69 17.48 52.18
N THR A 66 -13.16 18.69 51.98
CA THR A 66 -13.78 19.80 51.25
C THR A 66 -13.91 19.43 49.78
N ALA A 67 -15.06 19.70 49.18
CA ALA A 67 -15.35 19.48 47.76
C ALA A 67 -14.30 20.16 46.86
N THR A 68 -13.71 19.39 45.95
CA THR A 68 -12.79 19.88 44.92
C THR A 68 -13.61 20.43 43.74
N PRO A 69 -13.33 21.65 43.24
CA PRO A 69 -14.00 22.16 42.04
C PRO A 69 -13.66 21.31 40.80
N PRO A 70 -14.53 21.29 39.77
CA PRO A 70 -14.28 20.51 38.55
C PRO A 70 -12.95 20.93 37.90
N PRO A 71 -12.21 19.98 37.28
CA PRO A 71 -10.95 20.30 36.61
C PRO A 71 -11.21 21.27 35.47
N LEU A 72 -10.39 22.32 35.43
CA LEU A 72 -10.34 23.27 34.32
C LEU A 72 -10.02 22.53 33.00
N PRO A 73 -10.54 23.00 31.86
CA PRO A 73 -10.17 22.43 30.56
C PRO A 73 -8.65 22.43 30.42
N VAL A 74 -8.08 21.27 30.11
CA VAL A 74 -6.66 21.13 29.78
C VAL A 74 -6.41 21.99 28.55
N ALA A 75 -5.53 22.98 28.69
CA ALA A 75 -5.15 23.86 27.60
C ALA A 75 -4.57 23.01 26.45
N VAL A 76 -5.07 23.25 25.24
CA VAL A 76 -4.39 22.89 23.99
C VAL A 76 -2.93 23.35 24.13
N PRO A 77 -1.91 22.55 23.77
CA PRO A 77 -0.54 23.05 23.69
C PRO A 77 -0.58 24.33 22.86
N GLU A 78 -0.10 25.43 23.42
CA GLU A 78 -0.02 26.69 22.69
C GLU A 78 0.84 26.40 21.46
N ALA A 79 0.23 26.35 20.28
CA ALA A 79 0.98 26.38 19.04
C ALA A 79 1.95 27.56 19.15
N PRO A 80 3.23 27.39 18.77
CA PRO A 80 4.16 28.51 18.78
C PRO A 80 3.48 29.70 18.10
N PRO A 81 3.53 30.92 18.68
CA PRO A 81 2.75 32.04 18.20
C PRO A 81 2.97 32.21 16.69
N PRO A 82 1.90 32.34 15.89
CA PRO A 82 2.03 32.45 14.45
C PRO A 82 2.99 33.60 14.16
N SER A 83 4.07 33.30 13.48
CA SER A 83 4.93 34.31 12.89
C SER A 83 4.63 34.29 11.39
N PRO A 84 3.83 35.25 10.88
CA PRO A 84 3.60 35.44 9.45
C PRO A 84 4.90 35.64 8.66
N GLU A 85 6.03 35.85 9.34
CA GLU A 85 7.35 36.03 8.77
C GLU A 85 8.10 34.69 8.51
N ARG A 86 7.56 33.53 8.94
CA ARG A 86 8.25 32.23 8.80
C ARG A 86 7.89 31.40 7.56
N GLN A 87 6.66 31.51 7.03
CA GLN A 87 6.25 30.73 5.85
C GLN A 87 6.34 31.59 4.57
N SER A 88 7.07 31.11 3.57
CA SER A 88 7.13 31.78 2.26
C SER A 88 5.74 31.83 1.61
N ALA A 89 5.52 32.72 0.63
CA ALA A 89 4.26 32.76 -0.13
C ALA A 89 3.95 31.38 -0.75
N TRP A 90 4.97 30.68 -1.23
CA TRP A 90 4.88 29.32 -1.73
C TRP A 90 4.29 28.34 -0.69
N VAL A 91 4.79 28.32 0.55
CA VAL A 91 4.32 27.39 1.59
C VAL A 91 2.84 27.63 1.88
N ARG A 92 2.43 28.90 2.00
CA ARG A 92 1.03 29.27 2.21
C ARG A 92 0.13 28.79 1.08
N ASP A 93 0.56 28.98 -0.16
CA ASP A 93 -0.19 28.53 -1.34
C ASP A 93 -0.39 27.00 -1.36
N ARG A 94 0.59 26.22 -0.89
CA ARG A 94 0.50 24.75 -0.84
C ARG A 94 -0.36 24.26 0.31
N VAL A 95 -0.23 24.88 1.48
CA VAL A 95 -1.11 24.64 2.61
C VAL A 95 -2.56 24.94 2.21
N ASP A 96 -2.79 26.04 1.48
CA ASP A 96 -4.11 26.38 0.95
C ASP A 96 -4.61 25.34 -0.06
N ALA A 97 -3.76 24.87 -0.97
CA ALA A 97 -4.12 23.82 -1.93
C ALA A 97 -4.51 22.51 -1.22
N VAL A 98 -3.71 22.06 -0.25
CA VAL A 98 -4.00 20.87 0.57
C VAL A 98 -5.30 21.07 1.36
N ALA A 99 -5.49 22.24 1.97
CA ALA A 99 -6.70 22.53 2.74
C ALA A 99 -7.96 22.48 1.88
N VAL A 100 -7.89 22.99 0.64
CA VAL A 100 -9.01 22.96 -0.31
C VAL A 100 -9.26 21.54 -0.84
N LEU A 101 -8.20 20.82 -1.22
CA LEU A 101 -8.35 19.48 -1.82
C LEU A 101 -8.79 18.44 -0.79
N TYR A 102 -8.31 18.52 0.46
CA TYR A 102 -8.48 17.45 1.44
C TYR A 102 -9.39 17.86 2.60
N HIS A 103 -10.29 18.83 2.39
CA HIS A 103 -11.34 19.22 3.34
C HIS A 103 -10.83 19.41 4.77
N VAL A 104 -9.70 20.12 4.90
CA VAL A 104 -9.10 20.38 6.21
C VAL A 104 -10.00 21.34 7.00
N SER A 105 -10.25 21.03 8.26
CA SER A 105 -11.07 21.85 9.16
C SER A 105 -10.44 23.21 9.43
N ASP A 106 -11.21 24.18 9.93
CA ASP A 106 -10.66 25.46 10.39
C ASP A 106 -9.58 25.30 11.47
N GLU A 107 -9.66 24.23 12.26
CA GLU A 107 -8.66 23.91 13.27
C GLU A 107 -7.41 23.27 12.68
N GLY A 108 -7.57 22.30 11.80
CA GLY A 108 -6.47 21.69 11.04
C GLY A 108 -5.73 22.74 10.21
N ARG A 109 -6.46 23.67 9.59
CA ARG A 109 -5.88 24.79 8.83
C ARG A 109 -5.04 25.70 9.70
N ARG A 110 -5.54 26.11 10.87
CA ARG A 110 -4.76 26.90 11.84
C ARG A 110 -3.48 26.19 12.27
N TRP A 111 -3.53 24.87 12.44
CA TRP A 111 -2.33 24.08 12.71
C TRP A 111 -1.37 24.08 11.52
N LEU A 112 -1.85 23.82 10.29
CA LEU A 112 -1.02 23.84 9.08
C LEU A 112 -0.34 25.19 8.84
N GLU A 113 -1.07 26.29 9.04
CA GLU A 113 -0.55 27.66 8.95
C GLU A 113 0.51 27.97 10.02
N GLY A 114 0.45 27.28 11.17
CA GLY A 114 1.44 27.37 12.24
C GLY A 114 2.57 26.34 12.14
N TYR A 115 2.40 25.27 11.36
CA TYR A 115 3.36 24.19 11.23
C TYR A 115 4.56 24.63 10.40
N ASP A 116 5.76 24.20 10.78
CA ASP A 116 6.98 24.54 10.06
C ASP A 116 7.12 23.64 8.82
N LEU A 117 6.32 23.92 7.78
CA LEU A 117 6.46 23.32 6.47
C LEU A 117 7.48 24.13 5.66
N ARG A 118 8.53 23.47 5.21
CA ARG A 118 9.61 24.09 4.45
C ARG A 118 9.62 23.54 3.04
N GLN A 119 9.56 24.44 2.07
CA GLN A 119 10.14 24.13 0.78
C GLN A 119 11.62 23.83 1.00
N MET A 120 12.12 22.76 0.42
CA MET A 120 13.54 22.43 0.53
C MET A 120 14.36 23.33 -0.42
N VAL A 121 14.36 24.65 -0.15
CA VAL A 121 15.11 25.65 -0.90
C VAL A 121 16.61 25.36 -0.78
N GLY A 122 17.30 25.27 -1.91
CA GLY A 122 18.70 24.84 -1.90
C GLY A 122 18.86 23.31 -1.89
N GLN A 123 17.77 22.55 -1.96
CA GLN A 123 17.77 21.13 -2.33
C GLN A 123 16.98 20.91 -3.62
N PRO A 124 17.25 19.85 -4.38
CA PRO A 124 16.52 19.62 -5.60
C PRO A 124 15.11 19.26 -5.18
N GLY A 125 14.13 19.96 -5.73
CA GLY A 125 12.74 19.80 -5.38
C GLY A 125 12.17 18.47 -5.84
N TRP A 126 12.64 17.34 -5.31
CA TRP A 126 12.13 15.99 -5.56
C TRP A 126 12.58 14.96 -4.52
N PHE A 127 13.44 15.34 -3.57
CA PHE A 127 13.62 14.60 -2.33
C PHE A 127 12.74 15.23 -1.24
N GLY A 128 11.92 14.43 -0.56
CA GLY A 128 11.43 14.62 0.82
C GLY A 128 11.77 13.32 1.57
N SER A 129 12.29 13.29 2.80
CA SER A 129 11.72 13.78 4.06
C SER A 129 12.78 13.95 5.17
N PHE A 130 12.48 14.76 6.21
CA PHE A 130 12.96 14.57 7.59
C PHE A 130 11.82 14.86 8.58
N GLY A 131 10.88 13.94 8.75
CA GLY A 131 9.78 14.05 9.72
C GLY A 131 10.06 13.36 11.06
N ASN A 132 10.38 14.13 12.11
CA ASN A 132 9.85 13.91 13.47
C ASN A 132 9.94 15.23 14.31
N ARG A 133 8.78 15.74 14.74
CA ARG A 133 8.57 16.79 15.79
C ARG A 133 9.18 18.20 15.63
N SER A 134 9.59 18.65 14.44
CA SER A 134 10.07 20.04 14.32
C SER A 134 9.69 20.77 13.04
N TRP A 135 9.86 20.15 11.88
CA TRP A 135 9.50 20.72 10.58
C TRP A 135 9.31 19.58 9.57
N ALA A 136 8.56 19.82 8.49
CA ALA A 136 8.48 18.91 7.35
C ALA A 136 9.11 19.55 6.11
N GLY A 137 9.85 18.75 5.34
CA GLY A 137 10.48 19.17 4.10
C GLY A 137 9.79 18.55 2.91
N VAL A 138 9.41 19.37 1.93
CA VAL A 138 8.81 18.92 0.67
C VAL A 138 9.67 19.33 -0.51
N GLY A 139 9.98 18.36 -1.37
CA GLY A 139 10.71 18.56 -2.61
C GLY A 139 9.81 19.14 -3.70
N GLN A 140 8.68 18.50 -3.98
CA GLN A 140 7.67 18.98 -4.95
C GLN A 140 6.37 19.31 -4.27
N ALA A 141 5.71 20.33 -4.80
CA ALA A 141 4.34 20.64 -4.46
C ALA A 141 3.35 19.77 -5.25
N ILE A 142 3.52 18.45 -5.20
CA ILE A 142 2.47 17.56 -5.64
C ILE A 142 1.52 17.41 -4.45
N PRO A 143 0.23 17.79 -4.54
CA PRO A 143 -0.64 17.88 -3.38
C PRO A 143 -0.70 16.63 -2.51
N HIS A 144 -0.74 15.43 -3.11
CA HIS A 144 -0.75 14.18 -2.34
C HIS A 144 0.59 13.89 -1.66
N VAL A 145 1.73 14.26 -2.26
CA VAL A 145 3.06 14.13 -1.64
C VAL A 145 3.21 15.11 -0.48
N VAL A 146 2.71 16.35 -0.64
CA VAL A 146 2.70 17.33 0.47
C VAL A 146 1.82 16.82 1.61
N LEU A 147 0.64 16.29 1.30
CA LEU A 147 -0.24 15.68 2.30
C LEU A 147 0.42 14.49 2.99
N HIS A 148 1.13 13.63 2.26
CA HIS A 148 1.87 12.49 2.81
C HIS A 148 2.86 12.94 3.89
N GLU A 149 3.71 13.92 3.59
CA GLU A 149 4.71 14.44 4.53
C GLU A 149 4.08 15.16 5.73
N LEU A 150 2.98 15.89 5.50
CA LEU A 150 2.21 16.52 6.58
C LEU A 150 1.53 15.48 7.47
N SER A 151 1.11 14.34 6.90
CA SER A 151 0.43 13.28 7.65
C SER A 151 1.37 12.57 8.62
N HIS A 152 2.64 12.37 8.26
CA HIS A 152 3.68 11.94 9.24
C HIS A 152 3.78 12.90 10.43
N SER A 153 3.62 14.20 10.16
CA SER A 153 3.77 15.26 11.18
C SER A 153 2.52 15.48 12.01
N TYR A 154 1.38 14.97 11.56
CA TYR A 154 0.07 15.15 12.17
C TYR A 154 -0.07 14.43 13.51
N PHE A 155 0.54 13.25 13.65
CA PHE A 155 0.43 12.42 14.85
C PHE A 155 1.08 13.12 16.06
N GLY A 156 0.24 13.73 16.90
CA GLY A 156 0.66 14.58 18.01
C GLY A 156 0.14 16.03 17.96
N ALA A 157 -0.47 16.45 16.86
CA ALA A 157 -1.04 17.79 16.71
C ALA A 157 -2.31 18.00 17.55
N PHE A 158 -3.13 16.96 17.70
CA PHE A 158 -4.42 17.03 18.39
C PHE A 158 -4.60 15.90 19.41
N PRO A 159 -5.29 16.13 20.53
CA PRO A 159 -5.68 15.05 21.42
C PRO A 159 -6.65 14.09 20.72
N VAL A 160 -6.63 12.82 21.11
CA VAL A 160 -7.56 11.81 20.57
C VAL A 160 -8.95 12.05 21.16
N SER A 161 -9.93 12.29 20.30
CA SER A 161 -11.30 12.60 20.71
C SER A 161 -11.91 11.47 21.54
N GLY A 162 -12.49 11.82 22.69
CA GLY A 162 -13.08 10.84 23.63
C GLY A 162 -12.07 9.98 24.40
N ARG A 163 -10.76 10.14 24.18
CA ARG A 163 -9.70 9.32 24.80
C ARG A 163 -8.61 10.17 25.46
N PRO A 164 -8.93 10.91 26.55
CA PRO A 164 -7.96 11.73 27.26
C PRO A 164 -6.84 10.92 27.96
N ASP A 165 -7.00 9.61 28.06
CA ASP A 165 -6.00 8.66 28.55
C ASP A 165 -4.87 8.40 27.54
N LEU A 166 -5.10 8.64 26.25
CA LEU A 166 -4.10 8.42 25.20
C LEU A 166 -3.23 9.68 25.03
N THR A 167 -1.92 9.49 25.12
CA THR A 167 -0.92 10.56 24.96
C THR A 167 0.00 10.32 23.76
N TRP A 168 0.33 11.41 23.08
CA TRP A 168 1.30 11.46 21.96
C TRP A 168 2.75 11.69 22.42
N GLU A 169 2.95 11.88 23.73
CA GLU A 169 4.27 12.08 24.30
C GLU A 169 5.20 10.89 23.98
N PRO A 170 6.48 11.16 23.65
CA PRO A 170 7.43 10.10 23.38
C PRO A 170 7.62 9.19 24.59
N ALA A 171 7.54 7.88 24.36
CA ALA A 171 8.10 6.87 25.23
C ALA A 171 9.32 6.22 24.54
N PRO A 172 10.14 5.43 25.26
CA PRO A 172 11.35 4.81 24.70
C PRO A 172 11.14 3.92 23.46
N GLU A 173 9.92 3.41 23.26
CA GLU A 173 9.55 2.59 22.10
C GLU A 173 8.60 3.35 21.16
N GLU A 174 7.43 3.77 21.65
CA GLU A 174 6.42 4.53 20.89
C GLU A 174 5.40 5.17 21.86
N SER A 175 4.68 6.21 21.42
CA SER A 175 3.64 6.85 22.24
C SER A 175 2.41 5.96 22.41
N ALA A 176 1.68 6.12 23.53
CA ALA A 176 0.49 5.30 23.80
C ALA A 176 -0.62 5.52 22.75
N ALA A 177 -0.76 6.74 22.24
CA ALA A 177 -1.73 7.06 21.19
C ALA A 177 -1.35 6.42 19.84
N LEU A 178 -0.07 6.42 19.45
CA LEU A 178 0.38 5.78 18.20
C LEU A 178 0.21 4.26 18.25
N ARG A 179 0.55 3.65 19.39
CA ARG A 179 0.31 2.21 19.62
C ARG A 179 -1.17 1.86 19.47
N GLN A 180 -2.05 2.65 20.09
CA GLN A 180 -3.49 2.43 19.98
C GLN A 180 -3.98 2.64 18.54
N TYR A 181 -3.48 3.66 17.83
CA TYR A 181 -3.83 3.89 16.43
C TYR A 181 -3.49 2.68 15.54
N ARG A 182 -2.29 2.11 15.70
CA ARG A 182 -1.88 0.90 14.98
C ARG A 182 -2.73 -0.32 15.35
N ALA A 183 -3.09 -0.46 16.63
CA ALA A 183 -4.01 -1.52 17.07
C ALA A 183 -5.43 -1.34 16.51
N ASP A 184 -5.89 -0.10 16.36
CA ASP A 184 -7.18 0.22 15.75
C ASP A 184 -7.18 -0.02 14.23
N LEU A 185 -6.06 0.25 13.54
CA LEU A 185 -5.86 -0.13 12.13
C LEU A 185 -5.96 -1.66 11.95
N VAL A 186 -5.28 -2.41 12.82
CA VAL A 186 -5.38 -3.87 12.85
C VAL A 186 -6.82 -4.33 13.11
N THR A 187 -7.50 -3.71 14.08
CA THR A 187 -8.89 -4.03 14.41
C THR A 187 -9.81 -3.74 13.23
N PHE A 188 -9.62 -2.64 12.51
CA PHE A 188 -10.36 -2.29 11.31
C PHE A 188 -10.27 -3.36 10.22
N MET A 189 -9.08 -3.97 10.02
CA MET A 189 -8.88 -5.05 9.06
C MET A 189 -9.69 -6.31 9.42
N TYR A 190 -9.99 -6.53 10.71
CA TYR A 190 -10.75 -7.67 11.22
C TYR A 190 -12.27 -7.42 11.31
N GLN A 191 -12.77 -6.26 10.90
CA GLN A 191 -14.22 -6.00 10.94
C GLN A 191 -14.95 -6.71 9.79
N PRO A 192 -16.25 -7.05 9.97
CA PRO A 192 -17.07 -7.58 8.90
C PRO A 192 -17.11 -6.64 7.69
N PRO A 193 -17.31 -7.20 6.48
CA PRO A 193 -17.48 -6.39 5.29
C PRO A 193 -18.64 -5.40 5.41
N ASP A 194 -18.34 -4.15 5.14
CA ASP A 194 -19.27 -3.04 5.19
C ASP A 194 -18.97 -2.08 4.03
N GLN A 195 -19.44 -0.84 4.12
CA GLN A 195 -19.14 0.19 3.12
C GLN A 195 -17.63 0.48 2.98
N TYR A 196 -16.78 0.21 3.98
CA TYR A 196 -15.33 0.48 3.93
C TYR A 196 -14.51 -0.65 3.31
N GLU A 197 -15.15 -1.69 2.76
CA GLU A 197 -14.45 -2.82 2.15
C GLU A 197 -13.46 -2.44 1.03
N PRO A 198 -13.73 -1.45 0.14
CA PRO A 198 -12.75 -1.02 -0.86
C PRO A 198 -11.41 -0.58 -0.24
N LEU A 199 -11.46 0.07 0.93
CA LEU A 199 -10.25 0.47 1.66
C LEU A 199 -9.53 -0.76 2.24
N ARG A 200 -10.26 -1.71 2.83
CA ARG A 200 -9.63 -2.95 3.34
C ARG A 200 -8.94 -3.72 2.22
N GLU A 201 -9.56 -3.83 1.04
CA GLU A 201 -8.95 -4.46 -0.14
C GLU A 201 -7.65 -3.77 -0.56
N ARG A 202 -7.60 -2.43 -0.54
CA ARG A 202 -6.34 -1.70 -0.80
C ARG A 202 -5.24 -2.07 0.18
N LEU A 203 -5.58 -2.16 1.48
CA LEU A 203 -4.65 -2.44 2.56
C LEU A 203 -4.13 -3.88 2.53
N ARG A 204 -4.97 -4.85 2.16
CA ARG A 204 -4.56 -6.26 2.00
C ARG A 204 -3.49 -6.46 0.94
N ASN A 205 -3.50 -5.61 -0.09
CA ASN A 205 -2.56 -5.67 -1.20
C ASN A 205 -1.23 -4.93 -0.95
N LEU A 206 -1.02 -4.38 0.25
CA LEU A 206 0.26 -3.76 0.60
C LEU A 206 1.36 -4.84 0.75
N PRO A 207 2.62 -4.52 0.42
CA PRO A 207 3.75 -5.40 0.67
C PRO A 207 3.80 -5.87 2.13
N ASN A 208 4.35 -7.06 2.37
CA ASN A 208 4.60 -7.65 3.69
C ASN A 208 3.37 -7.91 4.60
N VAL A 209 2.20 -7.37 4.30
CA VAL A 209 0.96 -7.61 5.08
C VAL A 209 0.63 -9.11 5.14
N SER A 210 0.81 -9.82 4.02
CA SER A 210 0.66 -11.28 3.94
C SER A 210 1.70 -12.05 4.77
N LYS A 211 2.85 -11.45 5.09
CA LYS A 211 3.93 -12.06 5.90
C LYS A 211 3.68 -11.94 7.40
N GLY A 212 2.61 -11.27 7.81
CA GLY A 212 2.34 -10.97 9.22
C GLY A 212 3.24 -9.86 9.80
N ASP A 213 3.94 -9.12 8.93
CA ASP A 213 4.71 -7.93 9.28
C ASP A 213 4.00 -6.69 8.71
N TYR A 214 3.74 -5.69 9.55
CA TYR A 214 2.82 -4.60 9.22
C TYR A 214 3.43 -3.20 9.07
N PRO A 215 4.73 -3.01 8.74
CA PRO A 215 5.30 -1.67 8.61
C PRO A 215 4.64 -0.91 7.46
N ASP A 216 4.32 -1.59 6.34
CA ASP A 216 3.67 -0.98 5.20
C ASP A 216 2.22 -0.58 5.51
N LEU A 217 1.49 -1.38 6.30
CA LEU A 217 0.16 -1.02 6.77
C LEU A 217 0.19 0.21 7.69
N TYR A 218 1.13 0.24 8.64
CA TYR A 218 1.27 1.36 9.56
C TYR A 218 1.69 2.63 8.82
N HIS A 219 2.68 2.52 7.94
CA HIS A 219 3.12 3.63 7.10
C HIS A 219 1.97 4.17 6.24
N PHE A 220 1.20 3.29 5.59
CA PHE A 220 0.04 3.71 4.80
C PHE A 220 -1.00 4.43 5.65
N GLY A 221 -1.34 3.89 6.82
CA GLY A 221 -2.28 4.54 7.74
C GLY A 221 -1.80 5.93 8.17
N GLU A 222 -0.50 6.04 8.49
CA GLU A 222 0.14 7.26 8.97
C GLU A 222 0.34 8.32 7.88
N ALA A 223 0.51 7.92 6.62
CA ALA A 223 0.94 8.83 5.55
C ALA A 223 -0.06 8.97 4.39
N ASP A 224 -0.69 7.88 3.98
CA ASP A 224 -1.42 7.80 2.72
C ASP A 224 -2.95 7.69 2.88
N LEU A 225 -3.43 7.41 4.10
CA LEU A 225 -4.87 7.27 4.38
C LEU A 225 -5.66 8.54 4.02
N LEU A 226 -5.10 9.72 4.28
CA LEU A 226 -5.76 10.98 3.97
C LEU A 226 -5.89 11.22 2.46
N HIS A 227 -4.86 10.88 1.68
CA HIS A 227 -4.95 10.95 0.22
C HIS A 227 -5.92 9.92 -0.33
N THR A 228 -5.86 8.69 0.18
CA THR A 228 -6.74 7.58 -0.24
C THR A 228 -8.21 7.92 -0.03
N THR A 229 -8.53 8.63 1.04
CA THR A 229 -9.90 9.08 1.37
C THR A 229 -10.24 10.46 0.79
N GLY A 230 -9.32 11.11 0.06
CA GLY A 230 -9.48 12.48 -0.42
C GLY A 230 -9.78 13.48 0.70
N GLY A 231 -9.24 13.22 1.90
CA GLY A 231 -9.46 14.02 3.10
C GLY A 231 -10.90 13.99 3.63
N ASN A 232 -11.75 13.11 3.12
CA ASN A 232 -13.13 13.02 3.53
C ASN A 232 -13.28 12.17 4.80
N LEU A 233 -13.61 12.81 5.92
CA LEU A 233 -13.80 12.12 7.21
C LEU A 233 -14.86 11.01 7.16
N ALA A 234 -15.85 11.11 6.26
CA ALA A 234 -16.86 10.07 6.08
C ALA A 234 -16.28 8.76 5.51
N LEU A 235 -15.25 8.87 4.67
CA LEU A 235 -14.54 7.71 4.09
C LEU A 235 -13.50 7.11 5.04
N ILE A 236 -13.15 7.80 6.13
CA ILE A 236 -12.33 7.26 7.21
C ILE A 236 -13.20 6.32 8.07
N PRO A 237 -12.73 5.08 8.34
CA PRO A 237 -13.46 4.13 9.18
C PRO A 237 -13.79 4.71 10.56
N PRO A 238 -14.99 4.46 11.12
CA PRO A 238 -15.42 5.03 12.41
C PRO A 238 -14.41 4.86 13.55
N ILE A 239 -13.79 3.68 13.65
CA ILE A 239 -12.77 3.38 14.66
C ILE A 239 -11.56 4.32 14.57
N LEU A 240 -11.24 4.84 13.38
CA LEU A 240 -10.11 5.75 13.17
C LEU A 240 -10.50 7.24 13.22
N ARG A 241 -11.78 7.58 13.10
CA ARG A 241 -12.22 8.99 13.00
C ARG A 241 -11.81 9.85 14.20
N LYS A 242 -11.77 9.28 15.41
CA LYS A 242 -11.33 9.96 16.64
C LYS A 242 -9.90 10.50 16.59
N TYR A 243 -9.08 10.02 15.65
CA TYR A 243 -7.73 10.50 15.40
C TYR A 243 -7.69 11.67 14.43
N PHE A 244 -8.73 11.90 13.61
CA PHE A 244 -8.73 12.86 12.50
C PHE A 244 -9.86 13.90 12.56
N ASP A 245 -10.84 13.75 13.44
CA ASP A 245 -12.06 14.57 13.51
C ASP A 245 -11.85 16.05 13.85
N ARG A 246 -10.66 16.41 14.36
CA ARG A 246 -10.22 17.81 14.54
C ARG A 246 -9.47 18.35 13.33
N PHE A 247 -8.91 17.49 12.50
CA PHE A 247 -8.13 17.88 11.33
C PHE A 247 -8.97 17.98 10.06
N LEU A 248 -9.94 17.09 9.89
CA LEU A 248 -10.77 16.98 8.69
C LEU A 248 -12.21 17.34 9.02
N VAL A 249 -12.97 17.71 8.00
CA VAL A 249 -14.44 17.75 8.05
C VAL A 249 -15.06 16.70 7.12
N GLY A 250 -16.39 16.59 7.14
CA GLY A 250 -17.10 15.83 6.12
C GLY A 250 -16.81 16.40 4.73
N GLY A 251 -16.49 15.53 3.78
CA GLY A 251 -16.19 15.90 2.40
C GLY A 251 -17.41 15.80 1.49
N ARG A 252 -17.15 15.61 0.19
CA ARG A 252 -18.18 15.52 -0.86
C ARG A 252 -19.05 14.26 -0.76
N PHE A 253 -18.47 13.16 -0.30
CA PHE A 253 -19.08 11.84 -0.34
C PHE A 253 -19.57 11.46 1.06
N ASP A 254 -20.77 10.93 1.16
CA ASP A 254 -21.28 10.42 2.43
C ASP A 254 -20.69 9.03 2.75
N ASP A 255 -20.27 8.28 1.72
CA ASP A 255 -19.72 6.94 1.85
C ASP A 255 -18.85 6.50 0.63
N TRP A 256 -18.21 5.34 0.77
CA TRP A 256 -17.40 4.71 -0.27
C TRP A 256 -18.21 4.29 -1.51
N PRO A 257 -19.43 3.75 -1.40
CA PRO A 257 -20.35 3.60 -2.54
C PRO A 257 -20.45 4.81 -3.45
N GLU A 258 -20.72 5.98 -2.88
CA GLU A 258 -20.82 7.22 -3.64
C GLU A 258 -19.48 7.59 -4.28
N ALA A 259 -18.38 7.51 -3.53
CA ALA A 259 -17.04 7.84 -4.01
C ALA A 259 -16.58 6.95 -5.17
N MET A 260 -16.79 5.63 -5.06
CA MET A 260 -16.43 4.65 -6.09
C MET A 260 -17.28 4.84 -7.34
N ALA A 261 -18.59 4.97 -7.20
CA ALA A 261 -19.48 5.18 -8.34
C ALA A 261 -19.16 6.50 -9.07
N TRP A 262 -18.83 7.57 -8.33
CA TRP A 262 -18.36 8.82 -8.91
C TRP A 262 -17.07 8.63 -9.71
N TYR A 263 -16.02 8.07 -9.09
CA TYR A 263 -14.71 7.92 -9.74
C TYR A 263 -14.81 7.09 -11.01
N LEU A 264 -15.55 5.98 -10.92
CA LEU A 264 -15.70 5.07 -12.02
C LEU A 264 -16.62 5.62 -13.13
N GLY A 265 -17.51 6.56 -12.82
CA GLY A 265 -18.27 7.33 -13.81
C GLY A 265 -17.45 8.34 -14.60
N LEU A 266 -16.20 8.65 -14.20
CA LEU A 266 -15.37 9.65 -14.89
C LEU A 266 -14.75 9.11 -16.19
N PRO A 267 -14.64 9.96 -17.23
CA PRO A 267 -13.79 9.70 -18.40
C PRO A 267 -12.32 9.50 -18.02
N GLY A 268 -11.55 8.77 -18.84
CA GLY A 268 -10.15 8.41 -18.51
C GLY A 268 -9.20 9.59 -18.27
N ASP A 269 -9.37 10.70 -19.00
CA ASP A 269 -8.59 11.93 -18.80
C ASP A 269 -8.93 12.64 -17.48
N GLN A 270 -10.19 12.53 -17.04
CA GLN A 270 -10.65 13.03 -15.74
C GLN A 270 -10.26 12.12 -14.58
N ARG A 271 -10.24 10.78 -14.77
CA ARG A 271 -9.76 9.84 -13.75
C ARG A 271 -8.32 10.15 -13.32
N ARG A 272 -7.44 10.43 -14.29
CA ARG A 272 -6.06 10.88 -14.01
C ARG A 272 -6.00 12.10 -13.09
N VAL A 273 -6.90 13.06 -13.25
CA VAL A 273 -6.96 14.25 -12.39
C VAL A 273 -7.56 13.89 -11.03
N ALA A 274 -8.58 13.03 -11.01
CA ALA A 274 -9.18 12.50 -9.79
C ALA A 274 -8.17 11.73 -8.92
N ASP A 275 -7.19 11.06 -9.51
CA ASP A 275 -6.15 10.33 -8.76
C ASP A 275 -5.27 11.24 -7.89
N GLN A 276 -5.15 12.53 -8.24
CA GLN A 276 -4.48 13.52 -7.40
C GLN A 276 -5.36 14.02 -6.24
N TYR A 277 -6.67 13.76 -6.31
CA TYR A 277 -7.68 14.19 -5.34
C TYR A 277 -8.11 13.05 -4.40
N ILE A 278 -8.22 11.82 -4.91
CA ILE A 278 -8.58 10.62 -4.14
C ILE A 278 -7.80 9.40 -4.66
N GLY A 279 -7.16 8.65 -3.75
CA GLY A 279 -6.25 7.55 -4.09
C GLY A 279 -6.92 6.19 -4.33
N VAL A 280 -7.76 6.05 -5.37
CA VAL A 280 -8.52 4.80 -5.62
C VAL A 280 -7.93 3.86 -6.69
N THR A 281 -6.92 4.31 -7.44
CA THR A 281 -6.32 3.54 -8.56
C THR A 281 -5.78 2.15 -8.17
N HIS A 282 -5.45 1.94 -6.89
CA HIS A 282 -4.88 0.69 -6.38
C HIS A 282 -5.92 -0.27 -5.77
N ILE A 283 -7.22 0.03 -5.89
CA ILE A 283 -8.32 -0.84 -5.47
C ILE A 283 -8.64 -1.81 -6.62
N PRO A 284 -9.04 -3.07 -6.37
CA PRO A 284 -9.54 -3.98 -7.41
C PRO A 284 -10.89 -3.49 -7.97
N LEU A 285 -10.85 -2.51 -8.89
CA LEU A 285 -12.03 -1.80 -9.35
C LEU A 285 -13.08 -2.71 -10.03
N GLY A 286 -12.64 -3.80 -10.68
CA GLY A 286 -13.49 -4.66 -11.52
C GLY A 286 -14.74 -5.19 -10.82
N VAL A 287 -14.67 -5.55 -9.53
CA VAL A 287 -15.83 -6.05 -8.76
C VAL A 287 -16.88 -4.95 -8.49
N TYR A 288 -16.50 -3.68 -8.63
CA TYR A 288 -17.36 -2.51 -8.48
C TYR A 288 -17.88 -1.99 -9.84
N GLU A 289 -17.38 -2.49 -10.98
CA GLU A 289 -17.77 -2.05 -12.34
C GLU A 289 -19.14 -2.54 -12.82
N GLY A 290 -19.70 -3.53 -12.14
CA GLY A 290 -21.01 -4.12 -12.44
C GLY A 290 -21.03 -4.91 -13.76
N PRO A 291 -22.03 -5.80 -13.97
CA PRO A 291 -22.03 -6.75 -15.10
C PRO A 291 -22.18 -6.14 -16.50
N SER A 292 -22.51 -4.84 -16.59
CA SER A 292 -22.73 -4.14 -17.87
C SER A 292 -21.66 -3.08 -18.16
N GLY A 293 -20.65 -2.94 -17.29
CA GLY A 293 -19.75 -1.78 -17.29
C GLY A 293 -20.46 -0.45 -17.00
N VAL A 294 -21.74 -0.49 -16.60
CA VAL A 294 -22.55 0.66 -16.21
C VAL A 294 -22.88 0.54 -14.72
N TYR A 295 -22.40 1.52 -13.96
CA TYR A 295 -22.45 1.58 -12.50
C TYR A 295 -23.88 1.77 -11.97
N GLY A 296 -24.31 0.88 -11.06
CA GLY A 296 -25.34 1.14 -10.03
C GLY A 296 -26.66 1.81 -10.46
N GLY A 297 -27.02 1.81 -11.73
CA GLY A 297 -28.11 2.64 -12.24
C GLY A 297 -27.88 4.16 -12.11
N MET A 298 -26.65 4.61 -11.84
CA MET A 298 -26.30 6.03 -11.91
C MET A 298 -26.15 6.44 -13.37
N ASP A 299 -27.02 7.36 -13.79
CA ASP A 299 -26.89 8.06 -15.07
C ASP A 299 -25.48 8.69 -15.15
N PRO A 300 -24.67 8.41 -16.19
CA PRO A 300 -23.40 9.11 -16.43
C PRO A 300 -23.54 10.65 -16.41
N GLY A 301 -24.73 11.18 -16.73
CA GLY A 301 -25.07 12.60 -16.58
C GLY A 301 -25.18 13.11 -15.13
N ARG A 302 -25.19 12.21 -14.14
CA ARG A 302 -25.15 12.50 -12.68
C ARG A 302 -23.79 12.27 -12.04
N ALA A 303 -22.82 11.65 -12.73
CA ALA A 303 -21.43 11.70 -12.30
C ALA A 303 -21.00 13.17 -12.43
N GLY A 304 -21.25 13.96 -11.39
CA GLY A 304 -20.83 15.34 -11.34
C GLY A 304 -19.33 15.33 -11.62
N GLY A 305 -18.93 15.99 -12.70
CA GLY A 305 -17.52 16.05 -13.08
C GLY A 305 -16.66 16.60 -11.94
N LEU A 306 -15.35 16.62 -12.15
CA LEU A 306 -14.42 17.17 -11.17
C LEU A 306 -14.87 18.57 -10.70
N PRO A 307 -14.90 18.85 -9.38
CA PRO A 307 -15.28 20.16 -8.88
C PRO A 307 -14.41 21.25 -9.52
N PRO A 308 -14.99 22.35 -10.06
CA PRO A 308 -14.22 23.35 -10.79
C PRO A 308 -13.11 24.01 -9.96
N ASP A 309 -13.31 24.12 -8.64
CA ASP A 309 -12.30 24.56 -7.68
C ASP A 309 -11.16 23.55 -7.53
N VAL A 310 -11.45 22.26 -7.42
CA VAL A 310 -10.43 21.19 -7.42
C VAL A 310 -9.63 21.22 -8.72
N VAL A 311 -10.29 21.31 -9.87
CA VAL A 311 -9.60 21.43 -11.17
C VAL A 311 -8.69 22.67 -11.19
N ARG A 312 -9.19 23.85 -10.78
CA ARG A 312 -8.39 25.07 -10.73
C ARG A 312 -7.20 24.97 -9.79
N VAL A 313 -7.36 24.34 -8.62
CA VAL A 313 -6.26 24.13 -7.68
C VAL A 313 -5.23 23.21 -8.32
N ILE A 314 -5.63 22.05 -8.85
CA ILE A 314 -4.71 21.13 -9.51
C ILE A 314 -4.00 21.84 -10.66
N GLU A 315 -4.72 22.49 -11.59
CA GLU A 315 -4.13 23.26 -12.70
C GLU A 315 -3.12 24.30 -12.21
N ARG A 316 -3.42 25.03 -11.11
CA ARG A 316 -2.48 25.97 -10.49
C ARG A 316 -1.23 25.27 -9.97
N GLU A 317 -1.38 24.14 -9.28
CA GLU A 317 -0.26 23.34 -8.77
C GLU A 317 0.58 22.75 -9.91
N GLU A 318 -0.04 22.28 -10.99
CA GLU A 318 0.60 21.83 -12.22
C GLU A 318 1.44 22.94 -12.87
N ARG A 319 0.87 24.14 -13.01
CA ARG A 319 1.56 25.32 -13.56
C ARG A 319 2.70 25.78 -12.65
N GLN A 320 2.47 25.82 -11.35
CA GLN A 320 3.51 26.21 -10.41
C GLN A 320 4.65 25.18 -10.37
N ARG A 321 4.41 23.88 -10.59
CA ARG A 321 5.49 22.89 -10.73
C ARG A 321 6.45 23.22 -11.89
N LEU A 322 5.92 23.74 -13.01
CA LEU A 322 6.78 24.25 -14.10
C LEU A 322 7.59 25.47 -13.66
N GLY A 323 6.99 26.41 -12.93
CA GLY A 323 7.69 27.56 -12.36
C GLY A 323 8.76 27.17 -11.33
N ASP A 324 8.42 26.29 -10.40
CA ASP A 324 9.33 25.73 -9.39
C ASP A 324 10.51 25.02 -10.08
N PHE A 325 10.24 24.25 -11.13
CA PHE A 325 11.28 23.63 -11.94
C PHE A 325 12.20 24.67 -12.58
N ALA A 326 11.65 25.75 -13.14
CA ALA A 326 12.44 26.82 -13.76
C ALA A 326 13.30 27.62 -12.77
N ASP A 327 12.77 27.90 -11.58
CA ASP A 327 13.48 28.62 -10.52
C ASP A 327 14.59 27.77 -9.89
N GLN A 328 14.36 26.46 -9.75
CA GLN A 328 15.29 25.54 -9.12
C GLN A 328 16.27 24.90 -10.10
N PHE A 329 16.13 25.11 -11.42
CA PHE A 329 16.92 24.39 -12.41
C PHE A 329 18.44 24.59 -12.24
N ASP A 330 18.90 25.80 -11.92
CA ASP A 330 20.34 26.02 -11.70
C ASP A 330 20.86 25.31 -10.44
N LEU A 331 20.02 25.17 -9.42
CA LEU A 331 20.33 24.42 -8.19
C LEU A 331 20.43 22.92 -8.47
N VAL A 332 19.54 22.40 -9.31
CA VAL A 332 19.55 21.04 -9.87
C VAL A 332 20.82 20.74 -10.68
N LEU A 333 21.55 21.76 -11.11
CA LEU A 333 22.83 21.59 -11.81
C LEU A 333 24.03 21.78 -10.89
N SER A 334 23.82 22.14 -9.62
CA SER A 334 24.89 22.40 -8.66
C SER A 334 25.50 21.11 -8.07
N LYS A 335 26.80 21.12 -7.73
CA LYS A 335 27.57 19.88 -7.42
C LYS A 335 26.98 19.00 -6.31
N GLU A 336 26.42 19.62 -5.27
CA GLU A 336 25.66 18.94 -4.24
C GLU A 336 24.21 19.06 -4.71
N LEU A 337 23.47 17.95 -4.80
CA LEU A 337 22.05 17.94 -5.17
C LEU A 337 21.78 18.08 -6.69
N SER A 338 22.74 17.69 -7.53
CA SER A 338 22.57 17.74 -8.99
C SER A 338 21.93 16.51 -9.60
N LEU A 339 21.58 16.61 -10.89
CA LEU A 339 21.43 15.47 -11.80
C LEU A 339 22.56 14.43 -11.66
N VAL A 340 23.79 14.85 -11.34
CA VAL A 340 24.94 13.97 -11.04
C VAL A 340 24.70 13.16 -9.76
N ASP A 341 24.21 13.81 -8.69
CA ASP A 341 23.87 13.13 -7.43
C ASP A 341 22.62 12.28 -7.56
N ALA A 342 21.58 12.76 -8.24
CA ALA A 342 20.38 11.99 -8.56
C ALA A 342 20.76 10.73 -9.34
N ALA A 343 21.67 10.84 -10.32
CA ALA A 343 22.22 9.70 -11.04
C ALA A 343 23.10 8.80 -10.16
N ASN A 344 23.70 9.27 -9.07
CA ASN A 344 24.43 8.42 -8.12
C ASN A 344 23.50 7.69 -7.14
N VAL A 345 22.34 8.27 -6.82
CA VAL A 345 21.31 7.71 -5.94
C VAL A 345 20.43 6.72 -6.71
N ASP A 346 19.81 7.16 -7.81
CA ASP A 346 18.97 6.37 -8.71
C ASP A 346 19.81 5.39 -9.54
N ARG A 347 21.07 5.74 -9.87
CA ARG A 347 22.03 4.91 -10.64
C ARG A 347 21.57 4.47 -12.01
N SER A 348 20.32 4.67 -12.41
CA SER A 348 19.67 4.17 -13.64
C SER A 348 19.05 5.30 -14.49
N PHE A 349 18.94 6.52 -13.94
CA PHE A 349 18.19 7.65 -14.48
C PHE A 349 16.68 7.40 -14.65
N GLN A 350 16.13 6.29 -14.15
CA GLN A 350 14.69 5.99 -14.25
C GLN A 350 13.85 7.06 -13.57
N PHE A 351 14.24 7.45 -12.36
CA PHE A 351 13.59 8.53 -11.64
C PHE A 351 13.67 9.85 -12.41
N TRP A 352 14.88 10.23 -12.83
CA TRP A 352 15.11 11.50 -13.53
C TRP A 352 14.36 11.57 -14.87
N ARG A 353 14.38 10.47 -15.62
CA ARG A 353 13.66 10.33 -16.89
C ARG A 353 12.15 10.36 -16.67
N GLY A 354 11.65 9.72 -15.61
CA GLY A 354 10.24 9.80 -15.21
C GLY A 354 9.82 11.23 -14.88
N TYR A 355 10.60 11.91 -14.04
CA TYR A 355 10.35 13.29 -13.67
C TYR A 355 10.37 14.26 -14.87
N LEU A 356 11.40 14.19 -15.72
CA LEU A 356 11.44 15.05 -16.91
C LEU A 356 10.30 14.75 -17.90
N ARG A 357 9.81 13.51 -17.98
CA ARG A 357 8.62 13.18 -18.79
C ARG A 357 7.36 13.81 -18.21
N GLU A 358 7.24 13.84 -16.89
CA GLU A 358 6.15 14.56 -16.21
C GLU A 358 6.21 16.06 -16.54
N ILE A 359 7.39 16.69 -16.41
CA ILE A 359 7.61 18.09 -16.77
C ILE A 359 7.31 18.36 -18.25
N LEU A 360 7.76 17.50 -19.16
CA LEU A 360 7.44 17.58 -20.59
C LEU A 360 5.92 17.49 -20.83
N GLY A 361 5.24 16.59 -20.13
CA GLY A 361 3.78 16.45 -20.18
C GLY A 361 3.03 17.65 -19.59
N LEU A 362 3.59 18.31 -18.58
CA LEU A 362 3.09 19.57 -18.03
C LEU A 362 3.28 20.72 -19.00
N HIS A 363 4.47 20.86 -19.60
CA HIS A 363 4.77 21.89 -20.60
C HIS A 363 3.86 21.76 -21.84
N ARG A 364 3.60 20.54 -22.30
CA ARG A 364 2.60 20.29 -23.36
C ARG A 364 1.20 20.81 -23.03
N ARG A 365 0.80 20.71 -21.76
CA ARG A 365 -0.52 21.15 -21.30
C ARG A 365 -0.59 22.66 -21.06
N TYR A 366 0.52 23.25 -20.63
CA TYR A 366 0.62 24.68 -20.29
C TYR A 366 1.85 25.33 -20.96
N PRO A 367 1.90 25.37 -22.30
CA PRO A 367 3.09 25.80 -23.06
C PRO A 367 3.48 27.27 -22.80
N GLU A 368 2.54 28.07 -22.29
CA GLU A 368 2.75 29.49 -21.97
C GLU A 368 3.51 29.73 -20.65
N VAL A 369 3.62 28.73 -19.78
CA VAL A 369 4.14 28.93 -18.42
C VAL A 369 5.65 29.13 -18.41
N LEU A 370 6.42 28.17 -18.96
CA LEU A 370 7.88 28.25 -18.95
C LEU A 370 8.43 29.49 -19.67
N PRO A 371 7.94 29.90 -20.87
CA PRO A 371 8.41 31.12 -21.52
C PRO A 371 8.25 32.41 -20.70
N SER A 372 7.34 32.42 -19.73
CA SER A 372 7.06 33.56 -18.85
C SER A 372 7.62 33.39 -17.43
N ALA A 373 8.19 32.23 -17.13
CA ALA A 373 8.74 31.92 -15.81
C ALA A 373 10.09 32.63 -15.58
N SER A 374 10.42 32.83 -14.30
CA SER A 374 11.73 33.30 -13.86
C SER A 374 12.81 32.21 -14.02
N GLY A 375 14.05 32.55 -13.63
CA GLY A 375 15.17 31.62 -13.74
C GLY A 375 15.48 31.28 -15.20
N ARG A 376 15.47 29.98 -15.52
CA ARG A 376 15.77 29.42 -16.86
C ARG A 376 14.53 29.19 -17.71
N GLY A 377 13.39 29.78 -17.36
CA GLY A 377 12.08 29.49 -17.97
C GLY A 377 12.08 29.45 -19.51
N PRO A 378 12.50 30.53 -20.21
CA PRO A 378 12.54 30.56 -21.66
C PRO A 378 13.45 29.48 -22.27
N GLU A 379 14.65 29.29 -21.73
CA GLU A 379 15.58 28.28 -22.21
C GLU A 379 15.05 26.86 -22.01
N LEU A 380 14.35 26.61 -20.90
CA LEU A 380 13.67 25.35 -20.61
C LEU A 380 12.51 25.08 -21.57
N ALA A 381 11.75 26.11 -21.93
CA ALA A 381 10.68 25.98 -22.91
C ALA A 381 11.24 25.56 -24.27
N GLU A 382 12.27 26.26 -24.76
CA GLU A 382 12.96 25.92 -26.01
C GLU A 382 13.52 24.49 -25.97
N ALA A 383 14.10 24.09 -24.82
CA ALA A 383 14.61 22.76 -24.63
C ALA A 383 13.52 21.68 -24.74
N LEU A 384 12.40 21.84 -24.05
CA LEU A 384 11.31 20.87 -24.06
C LEU A 384 10.59 20.85 -25.41
N ASP A 385 10.39 22.00 -26.05
CA ASP A 385 9.78 22.10 -27.39
C ASP A 385 10.57 21.28 -28.41
N LEU A 386 11.90 21.27 -28.33
CA LEU A 386 12.74 20.41 -29.17
C LEU A 386 12.36 18.92 -29.05
N PHE A 387 12.10 18.42 -27.83
CA PHE A 387 11.68 17.03 -27.62
C PHE A 387 10.25 16.77 -28.09
N ILE A 388 9.34 17.76 -27.99
CA ILE A 388 7.98 17.66 -28.51
C ILE A 388 8.02 17.57 -30.04
N GLU A 389 8.80 18.43 -30.70
CA GLU A 389 8.96 18.43 -32.14
C GLU A 389 9.58 17.11 -32.64
N ALA A 390 10.57 16.58 -31.92
CA ALA A 390 11.24 15.32 -32.25
C ALA A 390 10.28 14.10 -32.34
N GLU A 391 9.13 14.13 -31.65
CA GLU A 391 8.14 13.03 -31.72
C GLU A 391 7.56 12.88 -33.13
N ASN A 392 7.46 13.99 -33.88
CA ASN A 392 6.97 14.01 -35.26
C ASN A 392 8.07 13.77 -36.31
N ILE A 393 9.33 13.70 -35.90
CA ILE A 393 10.46 13.40 -36.79
C ILE A 393 10.56 11.88 -37.01
N PRO A 394 10.78 11.40 -38.25
CA PRO A 394 11.06 9.99 -38.53
C PRO A 394 12.25 9.47 -37.73
N GLU A 395 12.21 8.21 -37.28
CA GLU A 395 13.25 7.66 -36.38
C GLU A 395 14.67 7.77 -36.95
N GLU A 396 14.83 7.59 -38.27
CA GLU A 396 16.10 7.69 -38.99
C GLU A 396 16.75 9.08 -38.94
N ASP A 397 15.92 10.14 -38.84
CA ASP A 397 16.37 11.53 -38.82
C ASP A 397 16.52 12.08 -37.40
N ARG A 398 15.91 11.42 -36.39
CA ARG A 398 15.91 11.90 -34.99
C ARG A 398 17.30 12.10 -34.43
N THR A 399 18.25 11.20 -34.68
CA THR A 399 19.62 11.36 -34.18
C THR A 399 20.30 12.59 -34.78
N ALA A 400 20.07 12.89 -36.06
CA ALA A 400 20.62 14.10 -36.70
C ALA A 400 19.99 15.36 -36.11
N TYR A 401 18.67 15.35 -35.95
CA TYR A 401 17.90 16.41 -35.32
C TYR A 401 18.40 16.72 -33.90
N PHE A 402 18.50 15.71 -33.04
CA PHE A 402 19.04 15.89 -31.68
C PHE A 402 20.52 16.27 -31.68
N ARG A 403 21.33 15.86 -32.66
CA ARG A 403 22.73 16.28 -32.75
C ARG A 403 22.86 17.78 -33.03
N GLU A 404 22.03 18.30 -33.92
CA GLU A 404 21.99 19.73 -34.23
C GLU A 404 21.51 20.52 -33.01
N GLY A 405 20.43 20.06 -32.37
CA GLY A 405 19.92 20.66 -31.14
C GLY A 405 20.92 20.65 -29.98
N MET A 406 21.47 19.48 -29.64
CA MET A 406 22.41 19.27 -28.53
C MET A 406 23.78 19.93 -28.74
N GLY A 407 23.97 20.71 -29.81
CA GLY A 407 25.08 21.65 -29.94
C GLY A 407 25.04 22.76 -28.89
N ASP A 408 23.88 23.05 -28.30
CA ASP A 408 23.75 23.88 -27.10
C ASP A 408 24.09 23.04 -25.84
N PRO A 409 25.14 23.40 -25.08
CA PRO A 409 25.50 22.73 -23.83
C PRO A 409 24.36 22.65 -22.81
N PHE A 410 23.39 23.56 -22.86
CA PHE A 410 22.23 23.54 -21.97
C PHE A 410 21.32 22.33 -22.21
N LEU A 411 21.15 21.90 -23.46
CA LEU A 411 20.24 20.81 -23.83
C LEU A 411 20.73 19.44 -23.35
N VAL A 412 22.02 19.29 -23.07
CA VAL A 412 22.60 18.06 -22.50
C VAL A 412 21.94 17.67 -21.17
N ASN A 413 21.44 18.64 -20.40
CA ASN A 413 20.72 18.38 -19.14
C ASN A 413 19.41 17.60 -19.34
N PHE A 414 18.85 17.64 -20.55
CA PHE A 414 17.63 16.94 -20.94
C PHE A 414 17.89 15.66 -21.73
N ALA A 415 19.17 15.33 -21.99
CA ALA A 415 19.55 14.22 -22.85
C ALA A 415 18.79 12.93 -22.51
N VAL A 416 18.58 12.61 -21.23
CA VAL A 416 17.88 11.39 -20.78
C VAL A 416 16.43 11.25 -21.25
N LEU A 417 15.80 12.35 -21.70
CA LEU A 417 14.48 12.31 -22.34
C LEU A 417 14.54 11.71 -23.74
N ALA A 418 15.70 11.81 -24.41
CA ALA A 418 15.84 11.32 -25.77
C ALA A 418 15.64 9.79 -25.82
N PRO A 419 15.17 9.27 -26.96
CA PRO A 419 15.10 7.84 -27.18
C PRO A 419 16.46 7.18 -26.91
N THR A 420 16.44 5.95 -26.39
CA THR A 420 17.65 5.23 -25.96
C THR A 420 18.72 5.15 -27.05
N ARG A 421 18.32 4.93 -28.32
CA ARG A 421 19.23 4.89 -29.48
C ARG A 421 19.94 6.24 -29.70
N VAL A 422 19.18 7.33 -29.67
CA VAL A 422 19.72 8.70 -29.80
C VAL A 422 20.75 8.97 -28.70
N MET A 423 20.45 8.60 -27.46
CA MET A 423 21.37 8.76 -26.32
C MET A 423 22.72 8.06 -26.55
N ILE A 424 22.66 6.82 -27.02
CA ILE A 424 23.85 6.01 -27.32
C ILE A 424 24.68 6.65 -28.43
N ASP A 425 24.03 7.08 -29.52
CA ASP A 425 24.71 7.64 -30.68
C ASP A 425 25.39 8.98 -30.39
N LEU A 426 24.78 9.81 -29.54
CA LEU A 426 25.30 11.12 -29.19
C LEU A 426 26.35 11.07 -28.08
N PHE A 427 26.11 10.33 -27.00
CA PHE A 427 26.91 10.39 -25.77
C PHE A 427 27.64 9.08 -25.42
N GLY A 428 27.42 8.00 -26.18
CA GLY A 428 27.97 6.68 -25.89
C GLY A 428 29.45 6.50 -26.28
N ARG A 429 30.09 7.49 -26.89
CA ARG A 429 31.54 7.44 -27.23
C ARG A 429 32.39 7.89 -26.03
N PRO A 430 33.57 7.29 -25.80
CA PRO A 430 34.50 7.79 -24.79
C PRO A 430 34.94 9.21 -25.15
N SER A 431 34.77 10.14 -24.22
CA SER A 431 35.41 11.46 -24.25
C SER A 431 36.36 11.51 -23.07
N GLU A 432 37.67 11.55 -23.32
CA GLU A 432 38.70 11.41 -22.28
C GLU A 432 38.81 12.65 -21.36
N ASP A 433 38.10 13.74 -21.70
CA ASP A 433 38.26 15.04 -21.05
C ASP A 433 37.06 15.51 -20.19
N ILE A 434 35.98 14.70 -20.06
CA ILE A 434 34.76 15.13 -19.35
C ILE A 434 34.66 14.45 -17.97
N PRO A 435 34.72 15.20 -16.85
CA PRO A 435 34.70 14.62 -15.51
C PRO A 435 33.32 14.06 -15.13
N LEU A 436 33.28 12.94 -14.39
CA LEU A 436 32.04 12.35 -13.83
C LEU A 436 31.33 13.26 -12.81
N SER A 437 31.96 14.34 -12.38
CA SER A 437 31.33 15.40 -11.57
C SER A 437 30.54 16.41 -12.40
N SER A 438 30.35 16.17 -13.70
CA SER A 438 29.57 17.02 -14.61
C SER A 438 28.38 16.24 -15.18
N VAL A 439 27.29 16.95 -15.51
CA VAL A 439 26.09 16.36 -16.12
C VAL A 439 26.44 15.61 -17.40
N GLU A 440 27.20 16.23 -18.30
CA GLU A 440 27.66 15.60 -19.55
C GLU A 440 28.50 14.34 -19.28
N GLY A 441 29.35 14.36 -18.24
CA GLY A 441 30.14 13.20 -17.84
C GLY A 441 29.29 12.03 -17.33
N VAL A 442 28.24 12.33 -16.55
CA VAL A 442 27.30 11.31 -16.02
C VAL A 442 26.34 10.83 -17.10
N VAL A 443 25.78 11.71 -17.91
CA VAL A 443 24.97 11.38 -19.10
C VAL A 443 25.80 10.53 -20.06
N GLY A 444 27.05 10.90 -20.31
CA GLY A 444 27.99 10.09 -21.09
C GLY A 444 28.28 8.75 -20.43
N SER A 445 28.44 8.69 -19.10
CA SER A 445 28.61 7.43 -18.37
C SER A 445 27.40 6.52 -18.51
N PHE A 446 26.20 7.09 -18.38
CA PHE A 446 24.95 6.38 -18.57
C PHE A 446 24.75 5.96 -20.02
N ALA A 447 24.99 6.82 -21.00
CA ALA A 447 24.92 6.50 -22.41
C ALA A 447 25.95 5.44 -22.81
N ARG A 448 27.14 5.44 -22.22
CA ARG A 448 28.12 4.35 -22.37
C ARG A 448 27.62 3.05 -21.78
N ARG A 449 26.95 3.09 -20.62
CA ARG A 449 26.29 1.92 -20.04
C ARG A 449 25.13 1.44 -20.91
N LEU A 450 24.26 2.34 -21.39
CA LEU A 450 23.21 2.03 -22.34
C LEU A 450 23.81 1.46 -23.63
N ALA A 451 24.95 1.95 -24.10
CA ALA A 451 25.63 1.44 -25.27
C ALA A 451 26.23 0.05 -25.00
N GLU A 452 26.74 -0.19 -23.79
CA GLU A 452 27.16 -1.53 -23.37
C GLU A 452 25.98 -2.48 -23.32
N TYR A 453 24.88 -2.09 -22.68
CA TYR A 453 23.65 -2.86 -22.63
C TYR A 453 23.09 -3.08 -24.02
N ALA A 454 22.99 -2.06 -24.88
CA ALA A 454 22.56 -2.20 -26.26
C ALA A 454 23.45 -3.16 -27.04
N ARG A 455 24.78 -3.07 -26.95
CA ARG A 455 25.68 -4.04 -27.59
C ARG A 455 25.48 -5.47 -27.07
N ARG A 456 25.23 -5.64 -25.77
CA ARG A 456 25.01 -6.96 -25.15
C ARG A 456 23.62 -7.49 -25.53
N ILE A 457 22.59 -6.65 -25.50
CA ILE A 457 21.22 -6.89 -25.95
C ILE A 457 21.21 -7.24 -27.44
N ASP A 458 21.90 -6.50 -28.31
CA ASP A 458 21.99 -6.79 -29.74
C ASP A 458 22.63 -8.16 -29.98
N ARG A 459 23.66 -8.54 -29.21
CA ARG A 459 24.25 -9.89 -29.28
C ARG A 459 23.27 -10.96 -28.78
N VAL A 460 22.53 -10.67 -27.73
CA VAL A 460 21.50 -11.55 -27.15
C VAL A 460 20.37 -11.77 -28.16
N LEU A 461 19.80 -10.69 -28.71
CA LEU A 461 18.71 -10.72 -29.68
C LEU A 461 19.17 -11.29 -31.02
N ALA A 462 20.35 -10.94 -31.53
CA ALA A 462 20.87 -11.51 -32.77
C ALA A 462 21.11 -13.03 -32.64
N ALA A 463 21.70 -13.48 -31.52
CA ALA A 463 21.78 -14.91 -31.24
C ALA A 463 20.38 -15.54 -31.11
N GLY A 464 19.45 -14.83 -30.46
CA GLY A 464 18.09 -15.28 -30.23
C GLY A 464 17.25 -15.47 -31.49
N ARG A 465 17.42 -14.64 -32.52
CA ARG A 465 16.65 -14.74 -33.78
C ARG A 465 16.87 -16.07 -34.50
N ASP A 466 18.11 -16.55 -34.50
CA ASP A 466 18.50 -17.78 -35.20
C ASP A 466 18.55 -18.99 -34.26
N ALA A 467 18.93 -18.76 -33.00
CA ALA A 467 19.13 -19.77 -31.97
C ALA A 467 18.63 -19.28 -30.59
N PRO A 468 17.31 -19.34 -30.33
CA PRO A 468 16.71 -18.81 -29.10
C PRO A 468 17.36 -19.29 -27.78
N ALA A 469 17.75 -20.56 -27.70
CA ALA A 469 18.41 -21.11 -26.51
C ALA A 469 19.78 -20.48 -26.26
N GLU A 470 20.54 -20.18 -27.31
CA GLU A 470 21.81 -19.48 -27.20
C GLU A 470 21.59 -18.01 -26.79
N GLY A 471 20.57 -17.36 -27.35
CA GLY A 471 20.16 -16.02 -26.94
C GLY A 471 19.80 -15.94 -25.46
N ALA A 472 19.03 -16.91 -24.95
CA ALA A 472 18.63 -16.96 -23.54
C ALA A 472 19.82 -17.18 -22.61
N ALA A 473 20.72 -18.12 -22.93
CA ALA A 473 21.95 -18.33 -22.16
C ALA A 473 22.84 -17.07 -22.13
N ARG A 474 22.89 -16.31 -23.22
CA ARG A 474 23.60 -15.01 -23.26
C ARG A 474 22.89 -13.94 -22.44
N LEU A 475 21.56 -13.96 -22.37
CA LEU A 475 20.78 -13.06 -21.51
C LEU A 475 21.04 -13.38 -20.04
N GLU A 476 21.06 -14.64 -19.64
CA GLU A 476 21.44 -15.06 -18.29
C GLU A 476 22.84 -14.60 -17.92
N GLN A 477 23.83 -14.81 -18.80
CA GLN A 477 25.19 -14.31 -18.59
C GLN A 477 25.26 -12.78 -18.47
N LEU A 478 24.37 -12.05 -19.16
CA LEU A 478 24.24 -10.61 -18.99
C LEU A 478 23.72 -10.28 -17.59
N LEU A 479 22.64 -10.95 -17.16
CA LEU A 479 21.99 -10.72 -15.86
C LEU A 479 22.87 -11.12 -14.68
N ASP A 480 23.54 -12.28 -14.73
CA ASP A 480 24.49 -12.76 -13.72
C ASP A 480 25.74 -11.87 -13.63
N GLY A 481 26.05 -11.15 -14.70
CA GLY A 481 27.09 -10.13 -14.70
C GLY A 481 26.71 -8.85 -13.92
N LEU A 482 25.47 -8.72 -13.46
CA LEU A 482 24.97 -7.60 -12.66
C LEU A 482 24.87 -8.00 -11.19
N SER A 483 25.21 -7.08 -10.28
CA SER A 483 24.93 -7.26 -8.84
C SER A 483 23.43 -7.19 -8.54
N ASP A 484 22.99 -7.69 -7.38
CA ASP A 484 21.57 -7.64 -6.99
C ASP A 484 21.04 -6.20 -6.96
N GLU A 485 21.81 -5.26 -6.41
CA GLU A 485 21.49 -3.81 -6.45
C GLU A 485 21.33 -3.27 -7.89
N ARG A 486 22.08 -3.84 -8.85
CA ARG A 486 21.97 -3.45 -10.26
C ARG A 486 20.74 -4.08 -10.91
N GLN A 487 20.40 -5.31 -10.56
CA GLN A 487 19.18 -5.92 -11.05
C GLN A 487 17.95 -5.19 -10.53
N GLU A 488 17.89 -4.88 -9.23
CA GLU A 488 16.79 -4.11 -8.61
C GLU A 488 16.49 -2.79 -9.35
N LYS A 489 17.54 -2.12 -9.83
CA LYS A 489 17.47 -0.80 -10.47
C LYS A 489 17.31 -0.85 -11.99
N ASP A 490 18.05 -1.73 -12.67
CA ASP A 490 18.22 -1.69 -14.12
C ASP A 490 17.40 -2.77 -14.87
N LEU A 491 16.74 -3.73 -14.19
CA LEU A 491 15.97 -4.81 -14.86
C LEU A 491 14.87 -4.30 -15.78
N VAL A 492 14.03 -3.36 -15.30
CA VAL A 492 12.95 -2.77 -16.12
C VAL A 492 13.51 -2.11 -17.36
N LEU A 493 14.59 -1.32 -17.20
CA LEU A 493 15.28 -0.66 -18.32
C LEU A 493 15.79 -1.65 -19.36
N LEU A 494 16.43 -2.74 -18.92
CA LEU A 494 16.95 -3.77 -19.82
C LEU A 494 15.83 -4.42 -20.63
N PHE A 495 14.71 -4.73 -20.00
CA PHE A 495 13.57 -5.34 -20.68
C PHE A 495 12.88 -4.38 -21.64
N ASP A 496 12.68 -3.13 -21.26
CA ASP A 496 12.17 -2.09 -22.16
C ASP A 496 13.07 -1.95 -23.38
N MET A 497 14.39 -1.86 -23.19
CA MET A 497 15.36 -1.76 -24.29
C MET A 497 15.30 -2.97 -25.23
N MET A 498 15.17 -4.18 -24.70
CA MET A 498 15.02 -5.39 -25.52
C MET A 498 13.71 -5.35 -26.32
N GLN A 499 12.60 -4.98 -25.68
CA GLN A 499 11.29 -4.92 -26.31
C GLN A 499 11.19 -3.84 -27.38
N ASP A 500 11.86 -2.70 -27.18
CA ASP A 500 11.96 -1.62 -28.16
C ASP A 500 12.73 -2.06 -29.42
N VAL A 501 13.73 -2.93 -29.29
CA VAL A 501 14.54 -3.41 -30.41
C VAL A 501 13.81 -4.52 -31.18
N ASP A 502 13.30 -5.53 -30.47
CA ASP A 502 12.68 -6.72 -31.06
C ASP A 502 11.76 -7.39 -30.03
N ARG A 503 10.52 -6.90 -29.91
CA ARG A 503 9.56 -7.33 -28.89
C ARG A 503 9.31 -8.83 -28.88
N ASP A 504 9.21 -9.46 -30.05
CA ASP A 504 8.87 -10.88 -30.14
C ASP A 504 10.06 -11.75 -29.76
N THR A 505 11.27 -11.43 -30.24
CA THR A 505 12.48 -12.11 -29.80
C THR A 505 12.72 -11.90 -28.31
N ALA A 506 12.58 -10.67 -27.81
CA ALA A 506 12.74 -10.37 -26.38
C ALA A 506 11.83 -11.22 -25.50
N ARG A 507 10.54 -11.33 -25.88
CA ARG A 507 9.56 -12.16 -25.17
C ARG A 507 9.94 -13.64 -25.20
N ASP A 508 10.36 -14.18 -26.34
CA ASP A 508 10.78 -15.58 -26.46
C ASP A 508 12.03 -15.88 -25.62
N LEU A 509 13.01 -14.95 -25.57
CA LEU A 509 14.20 -15.11 -24.74
C LEU A 509 13.91 -15.08 -23.25
N LEU A 510 13.06 -14.14 -22.80
CA LEU A 510 12.64 -14.06 -21.39
C LEU A 510 11.88 -15.32 -20.96
N GLY A 511 11.07 -15.89 -21.86
CA GLY A 511 10.40 -17.18 -21.64
C GLY A 511 11.34 -18.38 -21.56
N ARG A 512 12.60 -18.25 -21.98
CA ARG A 512 13.61 -19.32 -22.03
C ARG A 512 14.70 -19.21 -20.98
N LEU A 513 14.69 -18.17 -20.15
CA LEU A 513 15.60 -18.05 -19.01
C LEU A 513 15.50 -19.28 -18.12
N SER A 514 16.59 -19.65 -17.45
CA SER A 514 16.62 -20.68 -16.42
C SER A 514 15.79 -20.28 -15.20
N ASP A 515 15.35 -21.29 -14.44
CA ASP A 515 14.56 -21.08 -13.23
C ASP A 515 15.32 -20.23 -12.21
N ASP A 516 16.61 -20.52 -12.00
CA ASP A 516 17.49 -19.76 -11.10
C ASP A 516 17.57 -18.27 -11.46
N ALA A 517 17.62 -17.95 -12.76
CA ALA A 517 17.64 -16.57 -13.23
C ALA A 517 16.31 -15.85 -12.93
N ILE A 518 15.18 -16.50 -13.20
CA ILE A 518 13.85 -15.96 -12.92
C ILE A 518 13.66 -15.73 -11.41
N LEU A 519 14.02 -16.70 -10.57
CA LEU A 519 13.89 -16.59 -9.11
C LEU A 519 14.77 -15.49 -8.52
N ARG A 520 15.99 -15.30 -9.06
CA ARG A 520 16.85 -14.18 -8.68
C ARG A 520 16.23 -12.84 -9.05
N MET A 521 15.71 -12.71 -10.27
CA MET A 521 15.02 -11.51 -10.71
C MET A 521 13.77 -11.22 -9.89
N LEU A 522 13.00 -12.25 -9.52
CA LEU A 522 11.78 -12.11 -8.70
C LEU A 522 12.11 -11.48 -7.35
N ARG A 523 13.15 -11.98 -6.65
CA ARG A 523 13.61 -11.41 -5.37
C ARG A 523 14.14 -9.98 -5.50
N ASN A 524 14.86 -9.71 -6.58
CA ASN A 524 15.51 -8.40 -6.76
C ASN A 524 14.52 -7.32 -7.24
N LYS A 525 13.54 -7.68 -8.07
CA LYS A 525 12.55 -6.75 -8.63
C LYS A 525 11.23 -7.46 -9.00
N PRO A 526 10.35 -7.76 -8.02
CA PRO A 526 9.11 -8.50 -8.28
C PRO A 526 8.24 -7.88 -9.37
N SER A 527 8.11 -6.56 -9.37
CA SER A 527 7.29 -5.82 -10.34
C SER A 527 7.78 -5.96 -11.78
N ALA A 528 9.09 -6.12 -12.02
CA ALA A 528 9.62 -6.31 -13.37
C ALA A 528 9.27 -7.71 -13.91
N VAL A 529 9.37 -8.74 -13.07
CA VAL A 529 9.09 -10.12 -13.46
C VAL A 529 7.59 -10.32 -13.70
N ARG A 530 6.76 -9.84 -12.78
CA ARG A 530 5.30 -9.99 -12.81
C ARG A 530 4.60 -9.03 -13.76
N GLY A 531 5.18 -7.85 -14.00
CA GLY A 531 4.64 -6.82 -14.89
C GLY A 531 4.68 -7.16 -16.38
N GLY A 532 4.88 -8.43 -16.74
CA GLY A 532 4.79 -8.94 -18.11
C GLY A 532 6.12 -9.31 -18.78
N ALA A 533 7.26 -9.18 -18.09
CA ALA A 533 8.55 -9.66 -18.63
C ALA A 533 8.57 -11.19 -18.71
N VAL A 534 8.05 -11.87 -17.69
CA VAL A 534 7.90 -13.33 -17.64
C VAL A 534 6.42 -13.65 -17.62
N SER A 535 5.96 -14.56 -18.49
CA SER A 535 4.56 -15.01 -18.48
C SER A 535 4.24 -15.69 -17.14
N PRO A 536 3.00 -15.60 -16.62
CA PRO A 536 2.60 -16.30 -15.40
C PRO A 536 3.00 -17.78 -15.39
N GLN A 537 2.75 -18.51 -16.47
CA GLN A 537 3.05 -19.95 -16.56
C GLN A 537 4.55 -20.24 -16.39
N ARG A 538 5.40 -19.49 -17.09
CA ARG A 538 6.86 -19.64 -16.97
C ARG A 538 7.37 -19.31 -15.57
N LEU A 539 6.78 -18.31 -14.90
CA LEU A 539 7.11 -17.98 -13.52
C LEU A 539 6.73 -19.13 -12.57
N LEU A 540 5.56 -19.75 -12.75
CA LEU A 540 5.16 -20.91 -11.96
C LEU A 540 6.07 -22.11 -12.18
N GLU A 541 6.48 -22.39 -13.42
CA GLU A 541 7.47 -23.42 -13.72
C GLU A 541 8.78 -23.18 -12.96
N ALA A 542 9.27 -21.94 -12.94
CA ALA A 542 10.49 -21.59 -12.21
C ALA A 542 10.37 -21.71 -10.68
N LEU A 543 9.14 -21.65 -10.17
CA LEU A 543 8.82 -21.80 -8.75
C LEU A 543 8.46 -23.26 -8.40
N ASP A 544 8.59 -24.20 -9.33
CA ASP A 544 8.13 -25.59 -9.14
C ASP A 544 6.62 -25.70 -8.83
N ILE A 545 5.82 -24.70 -9.22
CA ILE A 545 4.36 -24.70 -9.06
C ILE A 545 3.73 -25.35 -10.30
N THR A 546 3.90 -26.67 -10.43
CA THR A 546 3.32 -27.44 -11.54
C THR A 546 2.69 -28.73 -11.03
N THR A 547 1.78 -29.32 -11.81
CA THR A 547 1.12 -30.59 -11.46
C THR A 547 2.05 -31.80 -11.46
N GLY A 548 3.27 -31.68 -11.99
CA GLY A 548 4.27 -32.75 -12.01
C GLY A 548 5.18 -32.80 -10.77
N GLU A 549 5.17 -31.74 -9.95
CA GLU A 549 6.02 -31.63 -8.77
C GLU A 549 5.35 -32.19 -7.50
N GLY A 550 6.15 -32.52 -6.50
CA GLY A 550 5.65 -32.99 -5.20
C GLY A 550 5.02 -31.86 -4.37
N PRO A 551 4.04 -32.16 -3.48
CA PRO A 551 3.33 -31.16 -2.69
C PRO A 551 4.23 -30.19 -1.93
N ASP A 552 5.32 -30.68 -1.31
CA ASP A 552 6.26 -29.84 -0.55
C ASP A 552 6.95 -28.77 -1.41
N ARG A 553 7.30 -29.12 -2.65
CA ARG A 553 7.95 -28.19 -3.60
C ARG A 553 6.96 -27.13 -4.09
N ILE A 554 5.76 -27.56 -4.46
CA ILE A 554 4.69 -26.64 -4.86
C ILE A 554 4.38 -25.68 -3.70
N ALA A 555 4.32 -26.19 -2.46
CA ALA A 555 4.07 -25.37 -1.28
C ALA A 555 5.16 -24.33 -1.05
N GLN A 556 6.43 -24.70 -1.27
CA GLN A 556 7.56 -23.77 -1.20
C GLN A 556 7.50 -22.71 -2.30
N GLY A 557 7.20 -23.11 -3.54
CA GLY A 557 7.02 -22.21 -4.67
C GLY A 557 5.93 -21.18 -4.42
N LEU A 558 4.76 -21.64 -3.97
CA LEU A 558 3.62 -20.78 -3.62
C LEU A 558 3.98 -19.77 -2.52
N ARG A 559 4.71 -20.19 -1.48
CA ARG A 559 5.18 -19.26 -0.43
C ARG A 559 6.08 -18.18 -1.01
N THR A 560 7.05 -18.54 -1.83
CA THR A 560 7.92 -17.55 -2.50
C THR A 560 7.11 -16.62 -3.41
N LEU A 561 6.10 -17.13 -4.12
CA LEU A 561 5.18 -16.29 -4.90
C LEU A 561 4.41 -15.30 -3.99
N LEU A 562 3.94 -15.71 -2.83
CA LEU A 562 3.15 -14.82 -1.96
C LEU A 562 4.05 -13.82 -1.21
N GLU A 563 5.27 -14.21 -0.87
CA GLU A 563 6.26 -13.39 -0.17
C GLU A 563 6.85 -12.30 -1.09
N GLU A 564 7.09 -12.61 -2.36
CA GLU A 564 7.67 -11.69 -3.34
C GLU A 564 6.58 -10.95 -4.13
N SER A 565 5.66 -10.29 -3.41
CA SER A 565 4.60 -9.44 -3.97
C SER A 565 5.15 -8.10 -4.47
N SER A 566 4.54 -7.56 -5.53
CA SER A 566 4.86 -6.21 -6.01
C SER A 566 4.20 -5.09 -5.19
N GLY A 567 3.20 -5.42 -4.37
CA GLY A 567 2.37 -4.44 -3.67
C GLY A 567 1.30 -3.78 -4.55
N ASN A 568 1.12 -4.30 -5.78
CA ASN A 568 0.16 -3.81 -6.75
C ASN A 568 -0.67 -4.98 -7.28
N PHE A 569 -1.94 -5.01 -6.89
CA PHE A 569 -2.89 -6.05 -7.28
C PHE A 569 -2.89 -6.34 -8.79
N GLN A 570 -2.89 -5.31 -9.65
CA GLN A 570 -2.94 -5.49 -11.10
C GLN A 570 -1.69 -6.18 -11.67
N ILE A 571 -0.55 -6.07 -10.97
CA ILE A 571 0.70 -6.73 -11.35
C ILE A 571 0.74 -8.16 -10.78
N ASP A 572 0.22 -8.36 -9.57
CA ASP A 572 0.32 -9.64 -8.84
C ASP A 572 -0.75 -10.66 -9.25
N GLU A 573 -1.98 -10.20 -9.54
CA GLU A 573 -3.15 -11.05 -9.83
C GLU A 573 -2.90 -12.10 -10.92
N PRO A 574 -2.29 -11.80 -12.09
CA PRO A 574 -2.14 -12.80 -13.15
C PRO A 574 -1.33 -14.04 -12.74
N ALA A 575 -0.29 -13.86 -11.92
CA ALA A 575 0.54 -14.95 -11.43
C ALA A 575 -0.17 -15.76 -10.33
N SER A 576 -0.80 -15.09 -9.37
CA SER A 576 -1.59 -15.74 -8.31
C SER A 576 -2.74 -16.56 -8.90
N HIS A 577 -3.50 -15.99 -9.84
CA HIS A 577 -4.60 -16.66 -10.50
C HIS A 577 -4.13 -17.89 -11.31
N ALA A 578 -2.97 -17.83 -11.95
CA ALA A 578 -2.38 -19.01 -12.60
C ALA A 578 -1.99 -20.09 -11.57
N ALA A 579 -1.42 -19.70 -10.43
CA ALA A 579 -1.01 -20.62 -9.37
C ALA A 579 -2.21 -21.38 -8.78
N TYR A 580 -3.33 -20.67 -8.58
CA TYR A 580 -4.59 -21.26 -8.13
C TYR A 580 -5.12 -22.34 -9.09
N ARG A 581 -4.96 -22.17 -10.41
CA ARG A 581 -5.33 -23.22 -11.38
C ARG A 581 -4.52 -24.50 -11.19
N VAL A 582 -3.23 -24.41 -10.87
CA VAL A 582 -2.40 -25.59 -10.58
C VAL A 582 -2.92 -26.34 -9.35
N ILE A 583 -3.33 -25.61 -8.31
CA ILE A 583 -3.96 -26.21 -7.11
C ILE A 583 -5.24 -26.95 -7.50
N LEU A 584 -6.06 -26.38 -8.38
CA LEU A 584 -7.30 -27.01 -8.86
C LEU A 584 -7.04 -28.24 -9.74
N ASP A 585 -6.03 -28.21 -10.60
CA ASP A 585 -5.65 -29.36 -11.42
C ASP A 585 -5.14 -30.53 -10.55
N LEU A 586 -4.48 -30.22 -9.42
CA LEU A 586 -4.10 -31.20 -8.39
C LEU A 586 -5.32 -31.71 -7.62
N ALA A 587 -6.24 -30.81 -7.25
CA ALA A 587 -7.48 -31.17 -6.57
C ALA A 587 -8.33 -32.16 -7.35
N ALA A 588 -8.32 -32.09 -8.69
CA ALA A 588 -9.01 -33.06 -9.54
C ALA A 588 -8.46 -34.50 -9.41
N GLN A 589 -7.23 -34.67 -8.91
CA GLN A 589 -6.56 -35.96 -8.74
C GLN A 589 -6.53 -36.42 -7.28
N ASP A 590 -6.17 -35.50 -6.38
CA ASP A 590 -6.10 -35.72 -4.93
C ASP A 590 -6.56 -34.45 -4.18
N PRO A 591 -7.87 -34.35 -3.86
CA PRO A 591 -8.40 -33.22 -3.11
C PRO A 591 -7.74 -33.03 -1.75
N GLY A 592 -7.35 -34.11 -1.07
CA GLY A 592 -6.73 -34.06 0.25
C GLY A 592 -5.34 -33.42 0.20
N ALA A 593 -4.53 -33.77 -0.80
CA ALA A 593 -3.24 -33.14 -1.04
C ALA A 593 -3.37 -31.66 -1.39
N ALA A 594 -4.36 -31.30 -2.23
CA ALA A 594 -4.61 -29.90 -2.58
C ALA A 594 -5.07 -29.05 -1.38
N LEU A 595 -5.90 -29.60 -0.48
CA LEU A 595 -6.25 -28.94 0.78
C LEU A 595 -5.04 -28.76 1.70
N GLY A 596 -4.17 -29.77 1.80
CA GLY A 596 -2.91 -29.65 2.54
C GLY A 596 -2.03 -28.53 1.99
N LEU A 597 -1.92 -28.47 0.66
CA LEU A 597 -1.14 -27.46 -0.05
C LEU A 597 -1.61 -26.03 0.24
N LEU A 598 -2.92 -25.77 0.26
CA LEU A 598 -3.48 -24.45 0.60
C LEU A 598 -2.98 -23.97 1.98
N GLY A 599 -2.97 -24.87 2.96
CA GLY A 599 -2.52 -24.57 4.32
C GLY A 599 -1.01 -24.43 4.42
N ASP A 600 -0.25 -25.38 3.88
CA ASP A 600 1.22 -25.41 3.99
C ASP A 600 1.88 -24.24 3.23
N ALA A 601 1.24 -23.77 2.17
CA ALA A 601 1.69 -22.63 1.40
C ALA A 601 1.24 -21.27 1.95
N GLY A 602 0.28 -21.24 2.86
CA GLY A 602 -0.34 -20.00 3.34
C GLY A 602 -1.09 -19.24 2.22
N VAL A 603 -1.78 -19.97 1.33
CA VAL A 603 -2.57 -19.35 0.25
C VAL A 603 -3.70 -18.52 0.87
N PRO A 604 -3.88 -17.23 0.48
CA PRO A 604 -5.02 -16.44 0.93
C PRO A 604 -6.32 -17.07 0.44
N LEU A 605 -7.06 -17.74 1.32
CA LEU A 605 -8.11 -18.66 0.88
C LEU A 605 -9.28 -17.92 0.24
N LEU A 606 -9.59 -16.70 0.69
CA LEU A 606 -10.68 -15.94 0.09
C LEU A 606 -10.30 -15.42 -1.31
N ASP A 607 -9.03 -15.06 -1.57
CA ASP A 607 -8.59 -14.69 -2.94
C ASP A 607 -8.75 -15.88 -3.89
N PHE A 608 -8.44 -17.09 -3.40
CA PHE A 608 -8.66 -18.33 -4.13
C PHE A 608 -10.15 -18.62 -4.39
N VAL A 609 -10.99 -18.43 -3.38
CA VAL A 609 -12.47 -18.58 -3.48
C VAL A 609 -13.08 -17.54 -4.41
N GLU A 610 -12.64 -16.28 -4.37
CA GLU A 610 -13.10 -15.21 -5.25
C GLU A 610 -12.70 -15.47 -6.71
N ALA A 611 -11.48 -15.97 -6.94
CA ALA A 611 -10.99 -16.28 -8.29
C ALA A 611 -11.67 -17.52 -8.90
N PHE A 612 -11.94 -18.56 -8.09
CA PHE A 612 -12.49 -19.85 -8.55
C PHE A 612 -13.63 -20.35 -7.65
N PRO A 613 -14.78 -19.65 -7.58
CA PRO A 613 -15.80 -19.91 -6.57
C PRO A 613 -16.33 -21.34 -6.60
N ARG A 614 -16.64 -21.85 -7.79
CA ARG A 614 -17.21 -23.20 -7.93
C ARG A 614 -16.20 -24.26 -7.54
N GLU A 615 -15.02 -24.22 -8.13
CA GLU A 615 -13.98 -25.22 -7.94
C GLU A 615 -13.42 -25.19 -6.51
N ALA A 616 -13.30 -24.01 -5.90
CA ALA A 616 -12.94 -23.86 -4.50
C ALA A 616 -13.99 -24.47 -3.57
N SER A 617 -15.29 -24.25 -3.82
CA SER A 617 -16.36 -24.91 -3.05
C SER A 617 -16.32 -26.43 -3.20
N GLU A 618 -16.12 -26.94 -4.42
CA GLU A 618 -15.99 -28.39 -4.67
C GLU A 618 -14.80 -29.00 -3.90
N LEU A 619 -13.64 -28.33 -3.91
CA LEU A 619 -12.45 -28.74 -3.17
C LEU A 619 -12.66 -28.69 -1.65
N LEU A 620 -13.13 -27.57 -1.11
CA LEU A 620 -13.35 -27.40 0.35
C LEU A 620 -14.44 -28.34 0.89
N SER A 621 -15.44 -28.68 0.06
CA SER A 621 -16.48 -29.65 0.43
C SER A 621 -16.00 -31.10 0.47
N SER A 622 -14.84 -31.41 -0.15
CA SER A 622 -14.29 -32.77 -0.16
C SER A 622 -13.88 -33.26 1.22
N ASP A 623 -13.44 -32.35 2.10
CA ASP A 623 -13.17 -32.60 3.51
C ASP A 623 -13.46 -31.34 4.33
N VAL A 624 -14.70 -31.27 4.85
CA VAL A 624 -15.14 -30.16 5.73
C VAL A 624 -14.24 -30.03 6.97
N GLY A 625 -13.68 -31.13 7.48
CA GLY A 625 -12.83 -31.09 8.66
C GLY A 625 -11.49 -30.40 8.41
N ALA A 626 -10.88 -30.66 7.25
CA ALA A 626 -9.68 -29.99 6.77
C ALA A 626 -9.98 -28.55 6.33
N ALA A 627 -11.08 -28.30 5.61
CA ALA A 627 -11.53 -26.96 5.27
C ALA A 627 -11.76 -26.10 6.51
N THR A 628 -12.42 -26.63 7.55
CA THR A 628 -12.56 -25.93 8.83
C THR A 628 -11.20 -25.64 9.46
N ALA A 629 -10.21 -26.53 9.34
CA ALA A 629 -8.87 -26.27 9.86
C ALA A 629 -8.19 -25.11 9.13
N LEU A 630 -8.29 -25.06 7.80
CA LEU A 630 -7.77 -23.97 6.96
C LEU A 630 -8.45 -22.63 7.31
N VAL A 631 -9.77 -22.59 7.27
CA VAL A 631 -10.57 -21.38 7.57
C VAL A 631 -10.34 -20.89 9.01
N SER A 632 -9.99 -21.80 9.92
CA SER A 632 -9.71 -21.50 11.32
C SER A 632 -8.34 -20.89 11.57
N GLN A 633 -7.43 -20.89 10.58
CA GLN A 633 -6.10 -20.32 10.73
C GLN A 633 -6.19 -18.79 10.72
N PRO A 634 -5.42 -18.09 11.57
CA PRO A 634 -5.29 -16.65 11.44
C PRO A 634 -4.49 -16.32 10.18
N GLU A 635 -5.17 -15.93 9.09
CA GLU A 635 -4.53 -15.49 7.84
C GLU A 635 -3.98 -14.05 7.98
N GLY A 636 -3.01 -13.83 8.88
CA GLY A 636 -2.42 -12.50 9.10
C GLY A 636 -3.47 -11.38 9.22
N LEU A 637 -3.17 -10.19 8.69
CA LEU A 637 -4.17 -9.12 8.47
C LEU A 637 -4.81 -9.19 7.09
N ALA A 638 -4.45 -10.17 6.28
CA ALA A 638 -5.01 -10.31 4.95
C ALA A 638 -6.51 -10.57 5.11
N ARG A 639 -6.96 -11.65 5.76
CA ARG A 639 -8.41 -11.93 5.87
C ARG A 639 -8.76 -12.67 7.17
N SER A 640 -9.88 -12.28 7.79
CA SER A 640 -10.34 -12.89 9.04
C SER A 640 -11.07 -14.21 8.78
N PRO A 641 -11.06 -15.19 9.71
CA PRO A 641 -11.85 -16.41 9.56
C PRO A 641 -13.34 -16.17 9.26
N HIS A 642 -13.95 -15.16 9.89
CA HIS A 642 -15.35 -14.83 9.64
C HIS A 642 -15.56 -14.13 8.30
N GLY A 643 -14.60 -13.33 7.81
CA GLY A 643 -14.64 -12.73 6.48
C GLY A 643 -14.50 -13.79 5.38
N LEU A 644 -13.66 -14.79 5.59
CA LEU A 644 -13.56 -15.96 4.71
C LEU A 644 -14.86 -16.78 4.69
N ILE A 645 -15.47 -17.03 5.85
CA ILE A 645 -16.78 -17.67 5.91
C ILE A 645 -17.83 -16.85 5.16
N HIS A 646 -17.83 -15.53 5.34
CA HIS A 646 -18.73 -14.63 4.62
C HIS A 646 -18.58 -14.73 3.10
N GLY A 647 -17.35 -14.72 2.58
CA GLY A 647 -17.10 -14.97 1.16
C GLY A 647 -17.62 -16.33 0.71
N LEU A 648 -17.43 -17.37 1.53
CA LEU A 648 -17.95 -18.71 1.25
C LEU A 648 -19.48 -18.77 1.25
N VAL A 649 -20.19 -17.98 2.07
CA VAL A 649 -21.67 -17.90 2.02
C VAL A 649 -22.13 -17.54 0.61
N HIS A 650 -21.48 -16.56 0.00
CA HIS A 650 -21.81 -16.07 -1.34
C HIS A 650 -21.32 -16.97 -2.48
N VAL A 651 -20.57 -18.03 -2.16
CA VAL A 651 -20.16 -19.08 -3.09
C VAL A 651 -21.02 -20.32 -2.90
N ASP A 652 -20.93 -20.94 -1.73
CA ASP A 652 -21.63 -22.15 -1.30
C ASP A 652 -22.11 -22.03 0.17
N PRO A 653 -23.37 -21.65 0.38
CA PRO A 653 -23.91 -21.46 1.72
C PRO A 653 -24.02 -22.74 2.55
N GLU A 654 -24.10 -23.92 1.92
CA GLU A 654 -24.19 -25.19 2.63
C GLU A 654 -22.83 -25.57 3.23
N LEU A 655 -21.76 -25.41 2.44
CA LEU A 655 -20.38 -25.59 2.91
C LEU A 655 -20.05 -24.61 4.04
N ALA A 656 -20.37 -23.32 3.87
CA ALA A 656 -20.13 -22.30 4.88
C ALA A 656 -20.81 -22.65 6.22
N ALA A 657 -22.08 -23.07 6.17
CA ALA A 657 -22.81 -23.51 7.36
C ALA A 657 -22.21 -24.79 7.98
N GLY A 658 -21.77 -25.75 7.16
CA GLY A 658 -21.09 -26.96 7.62
C GLY A 658 -19.78 -26.65 8.35
N ILE A 659 -18.98 -25.71 7.83
CA ILE A 659 -17.73 -25.24 8.45
C ILE A 659 -18.02 -24.58 9.80
N VAL A 660 -19.02 -23.70 9.88
CA VAL A 660 -19.41 -23.03 11.13
C VAL A 660 -19.93 -24.02 12.16
N ALA A 661 -20.74 -24.99 11.74
CA ALA A 661 -21.21 -26.06 12.61
C ALA A 661 -20.05 -26.90 13.17
N GLU A 662 -19.04 -27.21 12.36
CA GLU A 662 -17.83 -27.91 12.79
C GLU A 662 -16.93 -27.07 13.70
N MET A 663 -16.77 -25.77 13.40
CA MET A 663 -16.07 -24.83 14.28
C MET A 663 -16.67 -24.79 15.68
N ASP A 664 -18.01 -24.75 15.78
CA ASP A 664 -18.71 -24.81 17.06
C ASP A 664 -18.44 -26.13 17.79
N ARG A 665 -18.46 -27.28 17.10
CA ARG A 665 -18.09 -28.58 17.70
C ARG A 665 -16.65 -28.59 18.25
N ARG A 666 -15.75 -27.85 17.60
CA ARG A 666 -14.34 -27.69 18.01
C ARG A 666 -14.12 -26.60 19.07
N GLY A 667 -15.19 -25.95 19.55
CA GLY A 667 -15.11 -24.92 20.58
C GLY A 667 -14.61 -23.56 20.10
N ARG A 668 -14.70 -23.26 18.80
CA ARG A 668 -14.29 -21.98 18.20
C ARG A 668 -15.41 -20.93 18.27
N TYR A 669 -15.97 -20.73 19.46
CA TYR A 669 -17.21 -19.98 19.66
C TYR A 669 -17.15 -18.51 19.21
N GLU A 670 -16.03 -17.81 19.46
CA GLU A 670 -15.88 -16.41 19.04
C GLU A 670 -15.99 -16.27 17.50
N THR A 671 -15.31 -17.13 16.75
CA THR A 671 -15.39 -17.14 15.28
C THR A 671 -16.79 -17.49 14.78
N VAL A 672 -17.48 -18.42 15.44
CA VAL A 672 -18.86 -18.81 15.10
C VAL A 672 -19.81 -17.63 15.27
N VAL A 673 -19.70 -16.91 16.40
CA VAL A 673 -20.54 -15.73 16.67
C VAL A 673 -20.31 -14.66 15.60
N GLU A 674 -19.06 -14.38 15.25
CA GLU A 674 -18.71 -13.41 14.20
C GLU A 674 -19.24 -13.83 12.83
N ALA A 675 -19.10 -15.11 12.47
CA ALA A 675 -19.56 -15.65 11.20
C ALA A 675 -21.09 -15.63 11.05
N VAL A 676 -21.84 -15.72 12.16
CA VAL A 676 -23.30 -15.55 12.15
C VAL A 676 -23.66 -14.09 11.90
N MET A 677 -22.88 -13.14 12.42
CA MET A 677 -23.13 -11.70 12.28
C MET A 677 -22.59 -11.10 10.97
N ALA A 678 -21.70 -11.80 10.27
CA ALA A 678 -20.98 -11.30 9.11
C ALA A 678 -21.86 -10.71 7.98
N PRO A 679 -23.07 -11.22 7.67
CA PRO A 679 -23.93 -10.64 6.65
C PRO A 679 -24.50 -9.25 6.97
N ALA A 680 -24.10 -8.60 8.06
CA ALA A 680 -24.75 -7.40 8.60
C ALA A 680 -25.14 -6.36 7.54
N TYR A 681 -24.26 -6.06 6.60
CA TYR A 681 -24.48 -5.02 5.59
C TYR A 681 -24.72 -5.54 4.17
N ASP A 682 -24.94 -6.85 3.95
CA ASP A 682 -25.02 -7.37 2.58
C ASP A 682 -26.20 -6.81 1.79
N ALA A 683 -27.35 -6.56 2.43
CA ALA A 683 -28.47 -5.92 1.75
C ALA A 683 -28.14 -4.49 1.28
N ASP A 684 -27.42 -3.73 2.11
CA ASP A 684 -27.04 -2.36 1.77
C ASP A 684 -25.92 -2.33 0.72
N ARG A 685 -24.90 -3.18 0.87
CA ARG A 685 -23.80 -3.34 -0.08
C ARG A 685 -24.27 -3.84 -1.44
N LEU A 686 -25.19 -4.81 -1.48
CA LEU A 686 -25.75 -5.32 -2.74
C LEU A 686 -26.58 -4.24 -3.47
N ARG A 687 -27.33 -3.42 -2.72
CA ARG A 687 -28.07 -2.28 -3.30
C ARG A 687 -27.12 -1.20 -3.85
N ALA A 688 -26.01 -0.94 -3.16
CA ALA A 688 -24.98 0.01 -3.59
C ALA A 688 -24.17 -0.50 -4.80
N PHE A 689 -23.76 -1.76 -4.76
CA PHE A 689 -22.88 -2.39 -5.75
C PHE A 689 -23.43 -3.75 -6.18
N PRO A 690 -24.34 -3.78 -7.18
CA PRO A 690 -24.90 -5.04 -7.68
C PRO A 690 -23.88 -6.01 -8.28
N GLY A 691 -22.64 -5.55 -8.56
CA GLY A 691 -21.55 -6.34 -9.12
C GLY A 691 -20.75 -7.18 -8.11
N LEU A 692 -20.93 -6.98 -6.80
CA LEU A 692 -20.10 -7.61 -5.75
C LEU A 692 -20.28 -9.13 -5.60
N GLY A 693 -21.17 -9.77 -6.37
CA GLY A 693 -21.44 -11.20 -6.24
C GLY A 693 -22.20 -11.61 -4.96
N LEU A 694 -22.66 -10.64 -4.15
CA LEU A 694 -23.46 -10.88 -2.94
C LEU A 694 -24.86 -11.42 -3.30
N SER A 695 -25.45 -12.24 -2.41
CA SER A 695 -26.79 -12.79 -2.59
C SER A 695 -27.53 -12.99 -1.27
N LEU A 696 -28.61 -12.22 -1.09
CA LEU A 696 -29.53 -12.38 0.05
C LEU A 696 -30.20 -13.76 0.10
N GLU A 697 -30.35 -14.42 -1.05
CA GLU A 697 -30.83 -15.80 -1.10
C GLU A 697 -29.80 -16.76 -0.48
N LYS A 698 -28.51 -16.56 -0.78
CA LYS A 698 -27.43 -17.37 -0.20
C LYS A 698 -27.28 -17.11 1.30
N ASP A 699 -27.40 -15.86 1.75
CA ASP A 699 -27.44 -15.52 3.19
C ASP A 699 -28.55 -16.28 3.91
N ALA A 700 -29.77 -16.28 3.33
CA ALA A 700 -30.91 -16.99 3.91
C ALA A 700 -30.66 -18.50 3.97
N ARG A 701 -30.12 -19.08 2.89
CA ARG A 701 -29.79 -20.51 2.83
C ARG A 701 -28.75 -20.90 3.87
N TYR A 702 -27.71 -20.10 4.05
CA TYR A 702 -26.67 -20.31 5.06
C TYR A 702 -27.26 -20.34 6.48
N LEU A 703 -28.06 -19.33 6.84
CA LEU A 703 -28.67 -19.25 8.18
C LEU A 703 -29.70 -20.37 8.41
N VAL A 704 -30.52 -20.70 7.39
CA VAL A 704 -31.47 -21.82 7.47
C VAL A 704 -30.75 -23.15 7.58
N ARG A 705 -29.61 -23.32 6.91
CA ARG A 705 -28.80 -24.54 7.05
C ARG A 705 -28.28 -24.70 8.47
N LEU A 706 -27.75 -23.63 9.06
CA LEU A 706 -27.35 -23.62 10.47
C LEU A 706 -28.53 -23.95 11.41
N LEU A 707 -29.69 -23.36 11.15
CA LEU A 707 -30.93 -23.62 11.91
C LEU A 707 -31.30 -25.11 11.87
N ARG A 708 -31.23 -25.75 10.69
CA ARG A 708 -31.58 -27.17 10.53
C ARG A 708 -30.54 -28.10 11.14
N GLU A 709 -29.25 -27.74 11.06
CA GLU A 709 -28.15 -28.58 11.53
C GLU A 709 -27.93 -28.48 13.05
N ARG A 710 -28.13 -27.30 13.64
CA ARG A 710 -27.84 -27.01 15.04
C ARG A 710 -29.08 -26.73 15.90
N GLY A 711 -30.21 -26.41 15.28
CA GLY A 711 -31.47 -26.07 15.93
C GLY A 711 -31.72 -24.55 16.01
N GLY A 712 -33.00 -24.16 16.05
CA GLY A 712 -33.41 -22.75 16.15
C GLY A 712 -32.96 -22.06 17.44
N GLU A 713 -33.01 -22.77 18.58
CA GLU A 713 -32.51 -22.25 19.87
C GLU A 713 -31.02 -21.92 19.81
N TRP A 714 -30.22 -22.80 19.19
CA TRP A 714 -28.79 -22.57 19.01
C TRP A 714 -28.51 -21.33 18.14
N LEU A 715 -29.23 -21.19 17.02
CA LEU A 715 -29.03 -20.03 16.14
C LEU A 715 -29.40 -18.72 16.85
N GLN A 716 -30.51 -18.72 17.59
CA GLN A 716 -30.94 -17.57 18.39
C GLN A 716 -29.89 -17.22 19.46
N GLU A 717 -29.34 -18.21 20.18
CA GLU A 717 -28.30 -17.99 21.19
C GLU A 717 -27.03 -17.37 20.59
N ARG A 718 -26.53 -17.92 19.48
CA ARG A 718 -25.35 -17.37 18.78
C ARG A 718 -25.60 -15.95 18.23
N MET A 719 -26.79 -15.68 17.69
CA MET A 719 -27.18 -14.32 17.28
C MET A 719 -27.26 -13.37 18.48
N ALA A 720 -27.74 -13.81 19.64
CA ALA A 720 -27.85 -12.98 20.84
C ALA A 720 -26.46 -12.65 21.42
N GLU A 721 -25.54 -13.62 21.43
CA GLU A 721 -24.14 -13.42 21.77
C GLU A 721 -23.46 -12.44 20.82
N GLY A 722 -23.69 -12.58 19.51
CA GLY A 722 -23.22 -11.65 18.49
C GLY A 722 -23.78 -10.25 18.69
N ALA A 723 -25.07 -10.14 18.95
CA ALA A 723 -25.69 -8.85 19.24
C ALA A 723 -25.10 -8.20 20.51
N ALA A 724 -24.75 -8.97 21.54
CA ALA A 724 -24.07 -8.46 22.72
C ALA A 724 -22.65 -7.98 22.42
N LEU A 725 -21.87 -8.77 21.67
CA LEU A 725 -20.52 -8.42 21.22
C LEU A 725 -20.51 -7.12 20.41
N TYR A 726 -21.40 -7.02 19.43
CA TYR A 726 -21.46 -5.84 18.56
C TYR A 726 -22.04 -4.62 19.26
N ARG A 727 -22.94 -4.78 20.23
CA ARG A 727 -23.38 -3.67 21.07
C ARG A 727 -22.22 -3.08 21.87
N ASP A 728 -21.39 -3.91 22.46
CA ASP A 728 -20.18 -3.51 23.18
C ASP A 728 -19.15 -2.84 22.25
N ARG A 729 -18.98 -3.33 21.00
CA ARG A 729 -18.17 -2.66 19.97
C ARG A 729 -18.74 -1.31 19.54
N VAL A 730 -20.06 -1.19 19.41
CA VAL A 730 -20.73 0.10 19.12
C VAL A 730 -20.47 1.09 20.27
N GLU A 731 -20.60 0.64 21.52
CA GLU A 731 -20.35 1.47 22.71
C GLU A 731 -18.90 1.97 22.78
N ARG A 732 -17.93 1.17 22.32
CA ARG A 732 -16.52 1.57 22.17
C ARG A 732 -16.24 2.43 20.93
N GLY A 733 -17.18 2.51 19.99
CA GLY A 733 -16.98 3.18 18.70
C GLY A 733 -16.11 2.38 17.71
N ASP A 734 -15.97 1.07 17.92
CA ASP A 734 -15.21 0.20 17.02
C ASP A 734 -15.97 0.00 15.69
N VAL A 735 -17.30 -0.10 15.75
CA VAL A 735 -18.18 -0.36 14.60
C VAL A 735 -19.31 0.69 14.52
N PRO A 736 -19.94 0.91 13.34
CA PRO A 736 -21.03 1.87 13.21
C PRO A 736 -22.23 1.58 14.13
N PRO A 737 -22.91 2.61 14.67
CA PRO A 737 -24.02 2.43 15.61
C PRO A 737 -25.24 1.70 15.04
N ASP A 738 -25.38 1.69 13.72
CA ASP A 738 -26.46 1.04 12.98
C ASP A 738 -26.15 -0.42 12.62
N PHE A 739 -25.02 -1.01 13.06
CA PHE A 739 -24.62 -2.39 12.72
C PHE A 739 -25.73 -3.42 12.98
N LEU A 740 -26.36 -3.38 14.15
CA LEU A 740 -27.41 -4.34 14.51
C LEU A 740 -28.70 -4.12 13.71
N ASP A 741 -28.98 -2.88 13.31
CA ASP A 741 -30.13 -2.55 12.46
C ASP A 741 -29.89 -2.99 11.02
N GLY A 742 -28.67 -2.81 10.52
CA GLY A 742 -28.20 -3.37 9.24
C GLY A 742 -28.36 -4.89 9.23
N TYR A 743 -27.83 -5.56 10.25
CA TYR A 743 -27.96 -7.02 10.38
C TYR A 743 -29.42 -7.49 10.42
N ARG A 744 -30.26 -6.84 11.23
CA ARG A 744 -31.69 -7.15 11.28
C ARG A 744 -32.34 -6.99 9.90
N ARG A 745 -32.04 -5.90 9.19
CA ARG A 745 -32.57 -5.62 7.85
C ARG A 745 -32.13 -6.68 6.86
N THR A 746 -30.83 -7.01 6.82
CA THR A 746 -30.30 -8.03 5.92
C THR A 746 -30.97 -9.39 6.17
N VAL A 747 -31.06 -9.85 7.42
CA VAL A 747 -31.72 -11.14 7.73
C VAL A 747 -33.20 -11.13 7.36
N GLN A 748 -33.91 -10.01 7.53
CA GLN A 748 -35.32 -9.89 7.16
C GLN A 748 -35.54 -9.92 5.64
N GLU A 749 -34.71 -9.21 4.87
CA GLU A 749 -34.74 -9.21 3.41
C GLU A 749 -34.32 -10.59 2.86
N ALA A 750 -33.26 -11.19 3.43
CA ALA A 750 -32.84 -12.56 3.13
C ALA A 750 -33.96 -13.57 3.40
N ALA A 751 -34.62 -13.52 4.56
CA ALA A 751 -35.74 -14.41 4.86
C ALA A 751 -36.89 -14.30 3.85
N ALA A 752 -37.10 -13.12 3.24
CA ALA A 752 -38.13 -12.92 2.23
C ALA A 752 -37.84 -13.66 0.91
N THR A 753 -36.59 -14.05 0.65
CA THR A 753 -36.19 -14.83 -0.52
C THR A 753 -36.54 -16.33 -0.39
N LEU A 754 -36.78 -16.83 0.83
CA LEU A 754 -37.07 -18.24 1.09
C LEU A 754 -38.44 -18.64 0.58
N GLU A 755 -38.55 -19.77 -0.11
CA GLU A 755 -39.84 -20.32 -0.58
C GLU A 755 -40.68 -20.92 0.55
N ALA A 756 -40.04 -21.61 1.50
CA ALA A 756 -40.71 -22.31 2.59
C ALA A 756 -41.12 -21.36 3.72
N GLU A 757 -42.42 -21.25 3.97
CA GLU A 757 -42.97 -20.38 5.03
C GLU A 757 -42.48 -20.78 6.43
N GLU A 758 -42.22 -22.07 6.66
CA GLU A 758 -41.68 -22.56 7.94
C GLU A 758 -40.26 -22.05 8.19
N ASP A 759 -39.36 -22.14 7.21
CA ASP A 759 -37.98 -21.63 7.34
C ASP A 759 -37.98 -20.10 7.48
N ARG A 760 -38.83 -19.41 6.71
CA ARG A 760 -39.00 -17.96 6.79
C ARG A 760 -39.45 -17.52 8.19
N ARG A 761 -40.45 -18.22 8.76
CA ARG A 761 -40.94 -17.95 10.11
C ARG A 761 -39.84 -18.24 11.14
N ALA A 762 -39.18 -19.39 11.05
CA ALA A 762 -38.17 -19.80 12.02
C ALA A 762 -36.97 -18.84 12.05
N LEU A 763 -36.50 -18.37 10.88
CA LEU A 763 -35.42 -17.38 10.80
C LEU A 763 -35.83 -16.01 11.37
N ARG A 764 -37.07 -15.58 11.10
CA ARG A 764 -37.63 -14.34 11.69
C ARG A 764 -37.82 -14.44 13.20
N GLU A 765 -38.22 -15.59 13.71
CA GLU A 765 -38.34 -15.85 15.15
C GLU A 765 -36.96 -15.84 15.82
N ALA A 766 -35.96 -16.48 15.22
CA ALA A 766 -34.59 -16.48 15.74
C ALA A 766 -34.02 -15.05 15.84
N VAL A 767 -34.15 -14.23 14.79
CA VAL A 767 -33.63 -12.85 14.81
C VAL A 767 -34.41 -11.96 15.79
N ALA A 768 -35.73 -12.11 15.87
CA ALA A 768 -36.56 -11.35 16.82
C ALA A 768 -36.29 -11.76 18.28
N GLY A 769 -36.02 -13.05 18.52
CA GLY A 769 -35.64 -13.56 19.84
C GLY A 769 -34.25 -13.09 20.28
N ALA A 770 -33.33 -12.88 19.35
CA ALA A 770 -31.96 -12.44 19.63
C ALA A 770 -31.82 -10.92 19.77
N LEU A 771 -32.44 -10.13 18.88
CA LEU A 771 -32.28 -8.67 18.82
C LEU A 771 -33.48 -7.89 19.37
N GLY A 772 -34.53 -8.58 19.82
CA GLY A 772 -35.82 -7.97 20.16
C GLY A 772 -36.68 -7.64 18.93
N PRO A 773 -37.94 -7.25 19.13
CA PRO A 773 -38.79 -6.74 18.06
C PRO A 773 -38.18 -5.47 17.44
N PRO A 774 -38.43 -5.21 16.14
CA PRO A 774 -37.99 -3.99 15.47
C PRO A 774 -38.56 -2.72 16.09
#